data_AF-A0A1F4N6U2-F1
#
_entry.id   AF-A0A1F4N6U2-F1
#
_cell.length_a   1.000
_cell.length_b   1.000
_cell.length_c   1.000
_cell.angle_alpha   90.00
_cell.angle_beta   90.00
_cell.angle_gamma   90.00
#
_symmetry.space_group_name_H-M   'P 1'
#
loop_
_entity.id
_entity.type
_entity.pdbx_description
1 polymer ?
#
loop_
_entity_poly.entity_id
_entity_poly.type
_entity_poly.pdbx_seq_one_letter_code
_entity_poly.pdbx_strand_id
1 'polypeptide(L)'
;MSASMHADRRIPKDADRVTSHRERPPVIWSIAGQDSAGGAGLSADQRAADAMGVHLCPVVSALTAQHSRGVDAVFPVPTGQLEGQLQALAGDLPPRAIKTGLLGSVAAIEAVAHWVDHWRAQTPGGGDPHRQLALIVDPVLGASAGGTPFGDEAIVSAYRTLLLPRATVVTPNRAEARRLMGEPAAHGGPFEALPALARALRALGARSVVITGGDAPAQPNGPASAHCLDWLDTPHAQGWLTAPRVPTPHTHGTGCTFASGVSAAWALGHVEADAIVLARMLTHHALTRSHAAGQGAGPVMAAAGFAAGAQAGGAPLPWLGLGEDLPWQLTLGGTDAPVPAPLFQPFEPPSDGLYGILPDSVQLGHALEAGLRCVQLRHKARAGLRPHLEESVAHCQAQGTQLFINDHWREALQTLTPLVGTETQASGANAPPAPVGLHLGQEDLLALDATDRRTLLDARQRLMLGLSSHSLWELARAAGCGASLIACGPVKPTTTKDMPWVPQDTDNLSWWVRHSPAPVVAIGGLLTPNDVHEVGRCHPAAACVVRGLGNDLSAMHVQVPCLQQAWQAARHAEPVAPALLPHPCLPTSFAPAHTHTNRTIPELAGCPRTLAMHTLRPPEATGLPADTPCVGLSAPHA
;
A
#
# COMPACT_ATOMS: atom_id res chain seq x y z
N MET A 1 -41.87 54.00 -33.95
CA MET A 1 -43.00 53.06 -34.10
C MET A 1 -42.92 52.46 -35.50
N SER A 2 -43.05 51.18 -35.81
CA SER A 2 -43.05 49.90 -35.08
C SER A 2 -42.93 48.85 -36.20
N ALA A 3 -42.01 47.90 -36.08
CA ALA A 3 -42.06 46.53 -36.64
C ALA A 3 -40.63 45.96 -36.78
N SER A 4 -40.17 45.20 -35.79
CA SER A 4 -39.08 44.23 -35.97
C SER A 4 -39.71 42.84 -36.03
N MET A 5 -39.58 42.20 -37.20
CA MET A 5 -39.98 40.81 -37.43
C MET A 5 -39.00 39.89 -36.69
N HIS A 6 -39.48 39.18 -35.68
CA HIS A 6 -38.75 38.08 -35.04
C HIS A 6 -38.74 36.86 -35.96
N ALA A 7 -37.58 36.57 -36.53
CA ALA A 7 -37.29 35.31 -37.20
C ALA A 7 -36.60 34.35 -36.23
N ASP A 8 -37.17 33.15 -36.17
CA ASP A 8 -36.82 31.95 -35.44
C ASP A 8 -35.30 31.61 -35.51
N ARG A 9 -34.63 31.61 -34.36
CA ARG A 9 -33.38 30.85 -34.14
C ARG A 9 -33.55 30.03 -32.87
N ARG A 10 -33.94 28.77 -33.07
CA ARG A 10 -33.88 27.74 -32.03
C ARG A 10 -32.42 27.57 -31.60
N ILE A 11 -32.13 27.99 -30.38
CA ILE A 11 -30.90 27.66 -29.67
C ILE A 11 -31.12 26.25 -29.07
N PRO A 12 -30.26 25.26 -29.32
CA PRO A 12 -30.39 23.95 -28.70
C PRO A 12 -30.28 24.08 -27.17
N LYS A 13 -31.30 23.59 -26.45
CA LYS A 13 -31.31 23.47 -24.99
C LYS A 13 -30.54 22.23 -24.52
N ASP A 14 -29.27 22.11 -24.88
CA ASP A 14 -28.39 21.03 -24.40
C ASP A 14 -26.97 21.54 -24.13
N ALA A 15 -26.88 22.68 -23.44
CA ALA A 15 -25.64 23.15 -22.82
C ALA A 15 -25.97 23.52 -21.37
N ASP A 16 -25.86 22.52 -20.49
CA ASP A 16 -25.64 22.62 -19.04
C ASP A 16 -26.34 21.45 -18.33
N ARG A 17 -25.66 20.30 -18.34
CA ARG A 17 -25.75 19.26 -17.31
C ARG A 17 -24.62 18.25 -17.54
N VAL A 18 -23.42 18.61 -17.09
CA VAL A 18 -22.44 17.61 -16.69
C VAL A 18 -22.99 16.99 -15.40
N THR A 19 -23.90 16.02 -15.53
CA THR A 19 -24.24 15.15 -14.42
C THR A 19 -23.04 14.25 -14.21
N SER A 20 -22.21 14.55 -13.20
CA SER A 20 -21.26 13.60 -12.65
C SER A 20 -22.05 12.34 -12.29
N HIS A 21 -21.92 11.27 -13.06
CA HIS A 21 -22.34 9.95 -12.60
C HIS A 21 -21.50 9.68 -11.35
N ARG A 22 -22.06 9.92 -10.15
CA ARG A 22 -21.48 9.35 -8.94
C ARG A 22 -21.62 7.84 -9.12
N GLU A 23 -20.52 7.19 -9.47
CA GLU A 23 -20.44 5.73 -9.42
C GLU A 23 -20.93 5.29 -8.04
N ARG A 24 -21.78 4.26 -8.02
CA ARG A 24 -22.28 3.73 -6.75
C ARG A 24 -21.08 3.23 -5.94
N PRO A 25 -20.96 3.55 -4.64
CA PRO A 25 -19.90 3.03 -3.82
C PRO A 25 -19.82 1.50 -3.91
N PRO A 26 -18.62 0.91 -3.93
CA PRO A 26 -18.50 -0.55 -3.93
C PRO A 26 -19.12 -1.12 -2.66
N VAL A 27 -19.67 -2.32 -2.77
CA VAL A 27 -20.33 -3.03 -1.67
C VAL A 27 -19.35 -4.01 -1.03
N ILE A 28 -19.28 -4.04 0.29
CA ILE A 28 -18.60 -5.09 1.05
C ILE A 28 -19.58 -5.77 2.01
N TRP A 29 -19.46 -7.08 2.19
CA TRP A 29 -20.18 -7.79 3.25
C TRP A 29 -19.26 -7.98 4.44
N SER A 30 -19.66 -7.53 5.63
CA SER A 30 -18.98 -7.93 6.87
C SER A 30 -19.78 -9.00 7.57
N ILE A 31 -19.22 -10.21 7.67
CA ILE A 31 -19.81 -11.36 8.36
C ILE A 31 -19.09 -11.49 9.70
N ALA A 32 -19.71 -10.94 10.74
CA ALA A 32 -19.07 -10.80 12.04
C ALA A 32 -20.06 -10.78 13.21
N GLY A 33 -19.51 -10.85 14.42
CA GLY A 33 -20.28 -10.70 15.66
C GLY A 33 -20.82 -9.28 15.85
N GLN A 34 -22.03 -9.19 16.40
CA GLN A 34 -22.60 -7.95 16.90
C GLN A 34 -22.18 -7.73 18.36
N ASP A 35 -21.30 -6.76 18.56
CA ASP A 35 -20.88 -6.31 19.89
C ASP A 35 -21.96 -5.44 20.54
N SER A 36 -22.56 -5.92 21.63
CA SER A 36 -23.56 -5.16 22.40
C SER A 36 -23.01 -3.86 23.00
N ALA A 37 -21.69 -3.75 23.21
CA ALA A 37 -21.03 -2.53 23.68
C ALA A 37 -20.78 -1.51 22.56
N GLY A 38 -20.97 -1.90 21.29
CA GLY A 38 -20.81 -1.03 20.12
C GLY A 38 -19.37 -0.66 19.77
N GLY A 39 -18.36 -1.31 20.37
CA GLY A 39 -16.95 -0.94 20.22
C GLY A 39 -16.18 -1.72 19.16
N ALA A 40 -16.52 -2.99 18.95
CA ALA A 40 -15.92 -3.88 17.96
C ALA A 40 -16.98 -4.52 17.03
N GLY A 41 -16.60 -5.58 16.33
CA GLY A 41 -17.49 -6.33 15.44
C GLY A 41 -18.10 -5.44 14.36
N LEU A 42 -19.35 -5.72 13.99
CA LEU A 42 -20.06 -5.01 12.92
C LEU A 42 -20.15 -3.49 13.16
N SER A 43 -20.14 -3.02 14.41
CA SER A 43 -20.15 -1.58 14.72
C SER A 43 -18.83 -0.89 14.35
N ALA A 44 -17.70 -1.54 14.60
CA ALA A 44 -16.40 -1.02 14.16
C ALA A 44 -16.25 -1.13 12.64
N ASP A 45 -16.76 -2.21 12.06
CA ASP A 45 -16.72 -2.45 10.62
C ASP A 45 -17.48 -1.35 9.86
N GLN A 46 -18.70 -0.99 10.30
CA GLN A 46 -19.48 0.09 9.69
C GLN A 46 -18.75 1.44 9.77
N ARG A 47 -18.17 1.80 10.93
CA ARG A 47 -17.42 3.05 11.08
C ARG A 47 -16.20 3.11 10.15
N ALA A 48 -15.51 1.98 9.96
CA ALA A 48 -14.38 1.89 9.05
C ALA A 48 -14.82 2.04 7.58
N ALA A 49 -15.91 1.39 7.18
CA ALA A 49 -16.46 1.48 5.83
C ALA A 49 -16.93 2.91 5.50
N ASP A 50 -17.66 3.55 6.41
CA ASP A 50 -18.13 4.94 6.26
C ASP A 50 -16.95 5.91 6.13
N ALA A 51 -15.89 5.71 6.93
CA ALA A 51 -14.67 6.53 6.85
C ALA A 51 -13.94 6.39 5.51
N MET A 52 -14.08 5.24 4.85
CA MET A 52 -13.48 4.95 3.54
C MET A 52 -14.42 5.26 2.36
N GLY A 53 -15.67 5.65 2.62
CA GLY A 53 -16.66 5.93 1.59
C GLY A 53 -17.18 4.69 0.86
N VAL A 54 -17.19 3.52 1.53
CA VAL A 54 -17.64 2.22 0.98
C VAL A 54 -18.97 1.80 1.59
N HIS A 55 -19.85 1.17 0.81
CA HIS A 55 -21.12 0.67 1.33
C HIS A 55 -20.92 -0.69 2.00
N LEU A 56 -21.18 -0.78 3.31
CA LEU A 56 -21.10 -2.03 4.06
C LEU A 56 -22.48 -2.64 4.27
N CYS A 57 -22.61 -3.93 3.97
CA CYS A 57 -23.74 -4.76 4.38
C CYS A 57 -23.33 -5.59 5.61
N PRO A 58 -23.91 -5.32 6.79
CA PRO A 58 -23.61 -6.09 7.98
C PRO A 58 -24.38 -7.42 7.98
N VAL A 59 -23.68 -8.52 8.25
CA VAL A 59 -24.24 -9.87 8.37
C VAL A 59 -23.86 -10.42 9.74
N VAL A 60 -24.87 -10.69 10.56
CA VAL A 60 -24.67 -11.13 11.94
C VAL A 60 -24.39 -12.63 11.97
N SER A 61 -23.19 -13.02 12.36
CA SER A 61 -22.79 -14.43 12.59
C SER A 61 -22.91 -14.85 14.05
N ALA A 62 -22.80 -13.91 14.98
CA ALA A 62 -23.00 -14.15 16.41
C ALA A 62 -23.48 -12.87 17.12
N LEU A 63 -24.24 -13.02 18.20
CA LEU A 63 -24.50 -11.94 19.15
C LEU A 63 -23.56 -12.12 20.36
N THR A 64 -23.02 -11.04 20.91
CA THR A 64 -22.23 -11.13 22.15
C THR A 64 -22.90 -10.35 23.29
N ALA A 65 -23.02 -10.99 24.46
CA ALA A 65 -23.23 -10.26 25.71
C ALA A 65 -21.86 -9.71 26.13
N GLN A 66 -21.57 -8.50 25.67
CA GLN A 66 -20.26 -7.88 25.74
C GLN A 66 -20.34 -6.47 26.29
N HIS A 67 -19.30 -6.11 27.03
CA HIS A 67 -19.11 -4.80 27.63
C HIS A 67 -17.63 -4.40 27.57
N SER A 68 -17.28 -3.16 27.92
CA SER A 68 -15.90 -2.67 27.82
C SER A 68 -14.85 -3.45 28.64
N ARG A 69 -15.28 -4.33 29.56
CA ARG A 69 -14.39 -5.13 30.42
C ARG A 69 -14.19 -6.58 29.95
N GLY A 70 -14.86 -7.01 28.89
CA GLY A 70 -14.81 -8.40 28.43
C GLY A 70 -16.13 -8.91 27.85
N VAL A 71 -16.17 -10.23 27.59
CA VAL A 71 -17.33 -10.94 27.04
C VAL A 71 -17.86 -11.98 28.01
N ASP A 72 -19.14 -11.88 28.33
CA ASP A 72 -19.82 -12.81 29.23
C ASP A 72 -20.34 -14.03 28.46
N ALA A 73 -20.94 -13.80 27.28
CA ALA A 73 -21.50 -14.88 26.46
C ALA A 73 -21.42 -14.59 24.96
N VAL A 74 -21.34 -15.67 24.18
CA VAL A 74 -21.44 -15.65 22.71
C VAL A 74 -22.62 -16.53 22.31
N PHE A 75 -23.49 -15.98 21.47
CA PHE A 75 -24.66 -16.66 20.92
C PHE A 75 -24.49 -16.77 19.41
N PRO A 76 -23.98 -17.89 18.89
CA PRO A 76 -23.89 -18.12 17.45
C PRO A 76 -25.27 -18.02 16.80
N VAL A 77 -25.37 -17.32 15.68
CA VAL A 77 -26.61 -17.26 14.89
C VAL A 77 -26.83 -18.63 14.23
N PRO A 78 -28.03 -19.21 14.31
CA PRO A 78 -28.34 -20.46 13.62
C PRO A 78 -28.09 -20.35 12.11
N THR A 79 -27.47 -21.37 11.50
CA THR A 79 -27.04 -21.33 10.10
C THR A 79 -28.15 -20.93 9.13
N GLY A 80 -29.39 -21.39 9.34
CA GLY A 80 -30.52 -21.00 8.49
C GLY A 80 -30.82 -19.49 8.51
N GLN A 81 -30.60 -18.81 9.64
CA GLN A 81 -30.74 -17.35 9.74
C GLN A 81 -29.55 -16.62 9.11
N LEU A 82 -28.34 -17.17 9.21
CA LEU A 82 -27.16 -16.65 8.52
C LEU A 82 -27.33 -16.74 6.99
N GLU A 83 -27.76 -17.89 6.48
CA GLU A 83 -28.04 -18.09 5.06
C GLU A 83 -29.14 -17.15 4.57
N GLY A 84 -30.22 -16.95 5.34
CA GLY A 84 -31.27 -16.01 4.98
C GLY A 84 -30.77 -14.58 4.79
N GLN A 85 -29.83 -14.11 5.64
CA GLN A 85 -29.19 -12.80 5.48
C GLN A 85 -28.34 -12.75 4.19
N LEU A 86 -27.51 -13.77 3.96
CA LEU A 86 -26.61 -13.81 2.79
C LEU A 86 -27.38 -13.93 1.47
N GLN A 87 -28.46 -14.72 1.44
CA GLN A 87 -29.35 -14.85 0.27
C GLN A 87 -30.05 -13.53 -0.06
N ALA A 88 -30.53 -12.79 0.95
CA ALA A 88 -31.15 -11.50 0.75
C ALA A 88 -30.17 -10.50 0.12
N LEU A 89 -28.94 -10.44 0.62
CA LEU A 89 -27.90 -9.58 0.05
C LEU A 89 -27.49 -10.04 -1.35
N ALA A 90 -27.41 -11.34 -1.60
CA ALA A 90 -27.04 -11.85 -2.92
C ALA A 90 -28.01 -11.43 -4.04
N GLY A 91 -29.28 -11.24 -3.71
CA GLY A 91 -30.31 -10.82 -4.66
C GLY A 91 -30.25 -9.35 -5.09
N ASP A 92 -29.56 -8.47 -4.33
CA ASP A 92 -29.64 -7.01 -4.54
C ASP A 92 -28.28 -6.28 -4.38
N LEU A 93 -27.41 -6.76 -3.49
CA LEU A 93 -26.20 -6.09 -3.03
C LEU A 93 -24.96 -6.99 -3.20
N PRO A 94 -24.55 -7.35 -4.44
CA PRO A 94 -23.42 -8.24 -4.68
C PRO A 94 -22.10 -7.64 -4.15
N PRO A 95 -21.29 -8.41 -3.39
CA PRO A 95 -20.09 -7.89 -2.75
C PRO A 95 -18.90 -7.82 -3.70
N ARG A 96 -18.07 -6.78 -3.54
CA ARG A 96 -16.70 -6.73 -4.05
C ARG A 96 -15.70 -7.41 -3.11
N ALA A 97 -15.98 -7.41 -1.82
CA ALA A 97 -15.22 -8.14 -0.84
C ALA A 97 -16.13 -8.68 0.26
N ILE A 98 -15.76 -9.83 0.81
CA ILE A 98 -16.28 -10.35 2.07
C ILE A 98 -15.19 -10.18 3.12
N LYS A 99 -15.53 -9.56 4.25
CA LYS A 99 -14.70 -9.52 5.45
C LYS A 99 -15.33 -10.43 6.50
N THR A 100 -14.54 -11.28 7.14
CA THR A 100 -15.00 -12.05 8.31
C THR A 100 -14.48 -11.43 9.59
N GLY A 101 -15.26 -11.50 10.67
CA GLY A 101 -14.81 -11.25 12.04
C GLY A 101 -15.10 -12.46 12.93
N LEU A 102 -15.69 -12.24 14.12
CA LEU A 102 -16.16 -13.33 14.97
C LEU A 102 -17.28 -14.15 14.29
N LEU A 103 -16.97 -15.37 13.82
CA LEU A 103 -17.95 -16.25 13.16
C LEU A 103 -18.75 -17.16 14.13
N GLY A 104 -18.17 -17.52 15.27
CA GLY A 104 -18.86 -18.21 16.37
C GLY A 104 -19.21 -19.70 16.16
N SER A 105 -19.11 -20.26 14.95
CA SER A 105 -19.31 -21.70 14.72
C SER A 105 -18.62 -22.21 13.46
N VAL A 106 -18.38 -23.54 13.39
CA VAL A 106 -17.89 -24.21 12.17
C VAL A 106 -18.89 -24.06 11.02
N ALA A 107 -20.19 -24.16 11.29
CA ALA A 107 -21.21 -24.01 10.25
C ALA A 107 -21.23 -22.60 9.62
N ALA A 108 -20.95 -21.56 10.41
CA ALA A 108 -20.78 -20.21 9.87
C ALA A 108 -19.54 -20.10 8.98
N ILE A 109 -18.44 -20.76 9.36
CA ILE A 109 -17.21 -20.82 8.55
C ILE A 109 -17.46 -21.55 7.21
N GLU A 110 -18.20 -22.67 7.24
CA GLU A 110 -18.61 -23.40 6.05
C GLU A 110 -19.48 -22.55 5.12
N ALA A 111 -20.46 -21.82 5.68
CA ALA A 111 -21.30 -20.90 4.92
C ALA A 111 -20.48 -19.80 4.22
N VAL A 112 -19.54 -19.18 4.94
CA VAL A 112 -18.64 -18.18 4.33
C VAL A 112 -17.83 -18.80 3.19
N ALA A 113 -17.23 -19.97 3.39
CA ALA A 113 -16.45 -20.64 2.36
C ALA A 113 -17.31 -20.94 1.11
N HIS A 114 -18.54 -21.42 1.31
CA HIS A 114 -19.49 -21.66 0.23
C HIS A 114 -19.81 -20.39 -0.57
N TRP A 115 -20.15 -19.29 0.11
CA TRP A 115 -20.48 -18.03 -0.55
C TRP A 115 -19.31 -17.41 -1.29
N VAL A 116 -18.09 -17.52 -0.74
CA VAL A 116 -16.88 -17.09 -1.43
C VAL A 116 -16.68 -17.87 -2.73
N ASP A 117 -16.81 -19.20 -2.68
CA ASP A 117 -16.67 -20.04 -3.87
C ASP A 117 -17.77 -19.76 -4.90
N HIS A 118 -19.02 -19.57 -4.45
CA HIS A 118 -20.17 -19.25 -5.28
C HIS A 118 -19.96 -17.96 -6.10
N TRP A 119 -19.49 -16.88 -5.47
CA TRP A 119 -19.22 -15.61 -6.15
C TRP A 119 -18.00 -15.69 -7.07
N ARG A 120 -16.95 -16.40 -6.64
CA ARG A 120 -15.75 -16.60 -7.47
C ARG A 120 -16.06 -17.42 -8.72
N ALA A 121 -16.95 -18.40 -8.65
CA ALA A 121 -17.38 -19.20 -9.80
C ALA A 121 -18.20 -18.41 -10.83
N GLN A 122 -18.88 -17.33 -10.43
CA GLN A 122 -19.67 -16.47 -11.31
C GLN A 122 -18.85 -15.38 -12.01
N THR A 123 -17.63 -15.14 -11.54
CA THR A 123 -16.75 -14.15 -12.17
C THR A 123 -16.00 -14.83 -13.32
N PRO A 124 -16.10 -14.34 -14.58
CA PRO A 124 -15.38 -14.93 -15.70
C PRO A 124 -13.88 -15.02 -15.40
N GLY A 125 -13.29 -16.18 -15.66
CA GLY A 125 -11.84 -16.35 -15.59
C GLY A 125 -11.14 -15.36 -16.54
N GLY A 126 -10.18 -14.61 -16.02
CA GLY A 126 -9.41 -13.59 -16.74
C GLY A 126 -8.24 -13.08 -15.89
N GLY A 127 -7.40 -12.20 -16.45
CA GLY A 127 -6.19 -11.71 -15.79
C GLY A 127 -6.40 -10.64 -14.70
N ASP A 128 -7.64 -10.23 -14.42
CA ASP A 128 -7.95 -9.16 -13.47
C ASP A 128 -8.34 -9.68 -12.08
N PRO A 129 -7.42 -9.65 -11.09
CA PRO A 129 -7.71 -10.11 -9.74
C PRO A 129 -8.76 -9.27 -8.99
N HIS A 130 -8.99 -8.01 -9.35
CA HIS A 130 -10.01 -7.15 -8.71
C HIS A 130 -11.43 -7.40 -9.25
N ARG A 131 -11.57 -8.12 -10.36
CA ARG A 131 -12.86 -8.66 -10.78
C ARG A 131 -13.33 -9.80 -9.90
N GLN A 132 -12.40 -10.55 -9.30
CA GLN A 132 -12.73 -11.65 -8.42
C GLN A 132 -13.05 -11.16 -6.99
N LEU A 133 -14.02 -11.82 -6.34
CA LEU A 133 -14.34 -11.56 -4.95
C LEU A 133 -13.11 -11.78 -4.04
N ALA A 134 -12.78 -10.76 -3.24
CA ALA A 134 -11.81 -10.91 -2.16
C ALA A 134 -12.42 -11.44 -0.88
N LEU A 135 -11.63 -12.23 -0.16
CA LEU A 135 -11.92 -12.65 1.21
C LEU A 135 -10.86 -12.06 2.14
N ILE A 136 -11.27 -11.18 3.05
CA ILE A 136 -10.42 -10.64 4.12
C ILE A 136 -10.78 -11.35 5.41
N VAL A 137 -9.82 -12.08 5.98
CA VAL A 137 -10.04 -12.91 7.18
C VAL A 137 -9.42 -12.22 8.38
N ASP A 138 -10.26 -11.71 9.29
CA ASP A 138 -9.90 -11.35 10.66
C ASP A 138 -10.20 -12.57 11.56
N PRO A 139 -9.20 -13.39 11.92
CA PRO A 139 -9.42 -14.66 12.61
C PRO A 139 -9.63 -14.41 14.11
N VAL A 140 -10.77 -13.80 14.44
CA VAL A 140 -11.15 -13.44 15.82
C VAL A 140 -11.39 -14.70 16.65
N LEU A 141 -10.34 -15.16 17.35
CA LEU A 141 -10.33 -16.40 18.13
C LEU A 141 -10.45 -16.17 19.64
N GLY A 142 -10.46 -14.91 20.10
CA GLY A 142 -10.67 -14.52 21.48
C GLY A 142 -10.85 -13.01 21.65
N ALA A 143 -11.38 -12.58 22.80
CA ALA A 143 -11.51 -11.17 23.15
C ALA A 143 -10.20 -10.64 23.74
N SER A 144 -9.71 -9.48 23.28
CA SER A 144 -8.53 -8.83 23.87
C SER A 144 -8.75 -8.42 25.33
N ALA A 145 -9.99 -8.12 25.72
CA ALA A 145 -10.36 -7.79 27.11
C ALA A 145 -10.60 -9.05 27.98
N GLY A 146 -10.44 -10.25 27.44
CA GLY A 146 -10.72 -11.51 28.13
C GLY A 146 -12.21 -11.85 28.22
N GLY A 147 -12.50 -12.99 28.84
CA GLY A 147 -13.85 -13.55 28.98
C GLY A 147 -14.01 -14.87 28.22
N THR A 148 -15.26 -15.20 27.89
CA THR A 148 -15.62 -16.46 27.20
C THR A 148 -14.83 -16.62 25.89
N PRO A 149 -14.10 -17.75 25.70
CA PRO A 149 -13.37 -18.02 24.46
C PRO A 149 -14.31 -18.03 23.24
N PHE A 150 -13.81 -17.53 22.11
CA PHE A 150 -14.60 -17.42 20.88
C PHE A 150 -14.47 -18.62 19.95
N GLY A 151 -13.49 -19.50 20.20
CA GLY A 151 -13.26 -20.67 19.38
C GLY A 151 -12.61 -21.80 20.16
N ASP A 152 -12.89 -23.01 19.74
CA ASP A 152 -12.21 -24.25 20.13
C ASP A 152 -11.30 -24.75 18.98
N GLU A 153 -10.71 -25.93 19.12
CA GLU A 153 -9.87 -26.51 18.07
C GLU A 153 -10.66 -26.86 16.79
N ALA A 154 -11.96 -27.13 16.88
CA ALA A 154 -12.78 -27.37 15.70
C ALA A 154 -12.91 -26.10 14.86
N ILE A 155 -13.17 -24.95 15.49
CA ILE A 155 -13.19 -23.65 14.82
C ILE A 155 -11.83 -23.31 14.22
N VAL A 156 -10.73 -23.48 14.97
CA VAL A 156 -9.37 -23.23 14.45
C VAL A 156 -9.06 -24.11 13.25
N SER A 157 -9.41 -25.41 13.31
CA SER A 157 -9.26 -26.34 12.18
C SER A 157 -10.07 -25.92 10.96
N ALA A 158 -11.30 -25.46 11.16
CA ALA A 158 -12.15 -24.94 10.09
C ALA A 158 -11.56 -23.68 9.44
N TYR A 159 -11.00 -22.74 10.22
CA TYR A 159 -10.26 -21.60 9.63
C TYR A 159 -9.11 -22.08 8.74
N ARG A 160 -8.27 -23.01 9.24
CA ARG A 160 -7.11 -23.52 8.49
C ARG A 160 -7.49 -24.23 7.20
N THR A 161 -8.54 -25.03 7.22
CA THR A 161 -8.89 -25.93 6.11
C THR A 161 -9.89 -25.30 5.13
N LEU A 162 -10.72 -24.36 5.59
CA LEU A 162 -11.80 -23.79 4.79
C LEU A 162 -11.57 -22.31 4.43
N LEU A 163 -11.04 -21.46 5.31
CA LEU A 163 -10.91 -20.02 5.04
C LEU A 163 -9.52 -19.58 4.60
N LEU A 164 -8.45 -20.02 5.27
CA LEU A 164 -7.09 -19.63 4.89
C LEU A 164 -6.76 -19.94 3.42
N PRO A 165 -7.15 -21.10 2.84
CA PRO A 165 -6.91 -21.38 1.42
C PRO A 165 -7.66 -20.45 0.46
N ARG A 166 -8.67 -19.73 0.95
CA ARG A 166 -9.48 -18.79 0.16
C ARG A 166 -9.11 -17.34 0.43
N ALA A 167 -8.30 -17.05 1.45
CA ALA A 167 -8.05 -15.69 1.91
C ALA A 167 -7.19 -14.89 0.93
N THR A 168 -7.71 -13.73 0.53
CA THR A 168 -6.93 -12.69 -0.17
C THR A 168 -5.96 -12.04 0.80
N VAL A 169 -6.42 -11.69 2.00
CA VAL A 169 -5.60 -11.19 3.11
C VAL A 169 -6.08 -11.82 4.41
N VAL A 170 -5.15 -12.27 5.25
CA VAL A 170 -5.42 -12.68 6.63
C VAL A 170 -4.73 -11.68 7.57
N THR A 171 -5.44 -11.20 8.58
CA THR A 171 -4.97 -10.14 9.48
C THR A 171 -4.86 -10.60 10.95
N PRO A 172 -4.21 -11.73 11.27
CA PRO A 172 -4.14 -12.19 12.66
C PRO A 172 -3.29 -11.26 13.51
N ASN A 173 -3.62 -11.14 14.80
CA ASN A 173 -2.62 -10.71 15.77
C ASN A 173 -1.61 -11.83 16.07
N ARG A 174 -0.59 -11.56 16.90
CA ARG A 174 0.46 -12.55 17.22
C ARG A 174 -0.08 -13.82 17.85
N ALA A 175 -1.02 -13.69 18.78
CA ALA A 175 -1.59 -14.82 19.49
C ALA A 175 -2.46 -15.69 18.57
N GLU A 176 -3.25 -15.05 17.70
CA GLU A 176 -4.05 -15.71 16.67
C GLU A 176 -3.19 -16.40 15.63
N ALA A 177 -2.11 -15.77 15.17
CA ALA A 177 -1.19 -16.35 14.19
C ALA A 177 -0.56 -17.65 14.72
N ARG A 178 -0.10 -17.65 15.98
CA ARG A 178 0.41 -18.85 16.67
C ARG A 178 -0.67 -19.93 16.79
N ARG A 179 -1.86 -19.53 17.23
CA ARG A 179 -3.00 -20.45 17.38
C ARG A 179 -3.41 -21.07 16.05
N LEU A 180 -3.36 -20.32 14.95
CA LEU A 180 -3.58 -20.83 13.59
C LEU A 180 -2.47 -21.78 13.12
N MET A 181 -1.31 -21.83 13.76
CA MET A 181 -0.26 -22.83 13.50
C MET A 181 -0.25 -24.01 14.47
N GLY A 182 -1.15 -24.02 15.46
CA GLY A 182 -1.23 -25.08 16.48
C GLY A 182 -0.29 -24.85 17.64
N GLU A 183 0.29 -23.66 17.73
CA GLU A 183 1.07 -23.21 18.87
C GLU A 183 0.17 -22.58 19.94
N PRO A 184 0.58 -22.58 21.22
CA PRO A 184 -0.09 -21.83 22.27
C PRO A 184 -0.20 -20.34 21.91
N ALA A 185 -1.37 -19.76 22.18
CA ALA A 185 -1.62 -18.34 21.99
C ALA A 185 -0.68 -17.51 22.88
N ALA A 186 0.10 -16.60 22.28
CA ALA A 186 1.00 -15.71 23.00
C ALA A 186 1.16 -14.37 22.27
N HIS A 187 1.01 -13.27 23.00
CA HIS A 187 1.22 -11.91 22.50
C HIS A 187 2.71 -11.51 22.49
N GLY A 188 3.52 -12.16 23.33
CA GLY A 188 4.95 -11.90 23.49
C GLY A 188 5.85 -12.73 22.57
N GLY A 189 7.15 -12.60 22.78
CA GLY A 189 8.20 -13.31 22.04
C GLY A 189 8.99 -12.42 21.06
N PRO A 190 10.07 -12.97 20.48
CA PRO A 190 10.92 -12.25 19.53
C PRO A 190 10.14 -11.90 18.28
N PHE A 191 10.23 -10.64 17.83
CA PHE A 191 9.54 -10.20 16.62
C PHE A 191 10.18 -10.83 15.37
N GLU A 192 11.45 -11.20 15.44
CA GLU A 192 12.23 -11.90 14.41
C GLU A 192 11.62 -13.26 14.02
N ALA A 193 10.73 -13.83 14.84
CA ALA A 193 9.99 -15.05 14.51
C ALA A 193 8.77 -14.81 13.60
N LEU A 194 8.24 -13.59 13.53
CA LEU A 194 7.01 -13.28 12.76
C LEU A 194 7.15 -13.49 11.25
N PRO A 195 8.29 -13.18 10.60
CA PRO A 195 8.50 -13.51 9.19
C PRO A 195 8.28 -14.99 8.86
N ALA A 196 8.84 -15.88 9.68
CA ALA A 196 8.67 -17.33 9.50
C ALA A 196 7.21 -17.75 9.73
N LEU A 197 6.55 -17.19 10.74
CA LEU A 197 5.14 -17.46 11.05
C LEU A 197 4.22 -17.03 9.89
N ALA A 198 4.46 -15.86 9.30
CA ALA A 198 3.68 -15.38 8.14
C ALA A 198 3.89 -16.27 6.92
N ARG A 199 5.12 -16.70 6.64
CA ARG A 199 5.40 -17.68 5.57
C ARG A 199 4.66 -19.00 5.79
N ALA A 200 4.58 -19.47 7.02
CA ALA A 200 3.85 -20.69 7.36
C ALA A 200 2.33 -20.53 7.12
N LEU A 201 1.75 -19.38 7.50
CA LEU A 201 0.35 -19.07 7.20
C LEU A 201 0.08 -18.98 5.69
N ARG A 202 1.00 -18.40 4.91
CA ARG A 202 0.91 -18.41 3.44
C ARG A 202 0.99 -19.81 2.86
N ALA A 203 1.80 -20.70 3.46
CA ALA A 203 1.87 -22.11 3.06
C ALA A 203 0.57 -22.89 3.33
N LEU A 204 -0.31 -22.40 4.23
CA LEU A 204 -1.67 -22.91 4.40
C LEU A 204 -2.66 -22.41 3.33
N GLY A 205 -2.21 -21.57 2.39
CA GLY A 205 -2.96 -21.14 1.22
C GLY A 205 -3.42 -19.67 1.25
N ALA A 206 -3.13 -18.92 2.32
CA ALA A 206 -3.40 -17.48 2.35
C ALA A 206 -2.55 -16.76 1.28
N ARG A 207 -3.18 -15.94 0.43
CA ARG A 207 -2.45 -15.17 -0.60
C ARG A 207 -1.51 -14.16 0.05
N SER A 208 -2.03 -13.40 1.00
CA SER A 208 -1.31 -12.38 1.76
C SER A 208 -1.59 -12.52 3.25
N VAL A 209 -0.61 -12.17 4.07
CA VAL A 209 -0.69 -12.20 5.53
C VAL A 209 -0.13 -10.89 6.08
N VAL A 210 -0.84 -10.30 7.04
CA VAL A 210 -0.30 -9.22 7.89
C VAL A 210 -0.49 -9.58 9.35
N ILE A 211 0.62 -9.84 10.05
CA ILE A 211 0.59 -10.14 11.48
C ILE A 211 0.67 -8.82 12.23
N THR A 212 -0.42 -8.40 12.87
CA THR A 212 -0.44 -7.15 13.64
C THR A 212 0.24 -7.33 14.99
N GLY A 213 1.05 -6.36 15.41
CA GLY A 213 1.83 -6.42 16.66
C GLY A 213 1.53 -5.28 17.64
N GLY A 214 0.44 -4.53 17.45
CA GLY A 214 0.03 -3.45 18.36
C GLY A 214 -0.24 -3.91 19.80
N ASP A 215 -0.61 -5.17 19.98
CA ASP A 215 -0.90 -5.86 21.25
C ASP A 215 0.34 -6.51 21.90
N ALA A 216 1.49 -6.46 21.23
CA ALA A 216 2.73 -6.96 21.78
C ALA A 216 3.09 -6.19 23.06
N PRO A 217 3.53 -6.87 24.14
CA PRO A 217 4.00 -6.19 25.35
C PRO A 217 5.10 -5.19 24.99
N ALA A 218 4.97 -3.96 25.49
CA ALA A 218 6.01 -2.96 25.30
C ALA A 218 7.32 -3.47 25.92
N GLN A 219 8.35 -3.64 25.10
CA GLN A 219 9.69 -3.92 25.61
C GLN A 219 10.35 -2.59 26.00
N PRO A 220 10.80 -2.43 27.26
CA PRO A 220 11.53 -1.22 27.67
C PRO A 220 12.72 -0.99 26.74
N ASN A 221 12.85 0.22 26.19
CA ASN A 221 13.96 0.65 25.34
C ASN A 221 14.12 -0.10 24.01
N GLY A 222 13.11 -0.86 23.56
CA GLY A 222 13.10 -1.51 22.25
C GLY A 222 12.41 -0.66 21.17
N PRO A 223 12.60 -0.94 19.88
CA PRO A 223 11.92 -0.21 18.79
C PRO A 223 10.38 -0.31 18.87
N ALA A 224 9.86 -1.37 19.50
CA ALA A 224 8.43 -1.58 19.74
C ALA A 224 7.84 -0.75 20.91
N SER A 225 8.67 0.03 21.63
CA SER A 225 8.25 0.89 22.73
C SER A 225 7.50 2.13 22.22
N ALA A 226 8.09 2.85 21.26
CA ALA A 226 7.53 4.05 20.64
C ALA A 226 6.73 3.75 19.35
N HIS A 227 6.93 2.58 18.73
CA HIS A 227 6.25 2.19 17.49
C HIS A 227 5.53 0.84 17.63
N CYS A 228 4.44 0.67 16.88
CA CYS A 228 3.80 -0.64 16.71
C CYS A 228 4.40 -1.33 15.48
N LEU A 229 4.79 -2.61 15.61
CA LEU A 229 5.44 -3.37 14.55
C LEU A 229 4.50 -4.44 14.00
N ASP A 230 4.07 -4.28 12.75
CA ASP A 230 3.30 -5.28 12.02
C ASP A 230 4.21 -5.92 10.96
N TRP A 231 4.05 -7.23 10.73
CA TRP A 231 4.76 -7.92 9.66
C TRP A 231 3.86 -8.06 8.44
N LEU A 232 4.25 -7.47 7.31
CA LEU A 232 3.52 -7.52 6.04
C LEU A 232 4.19 -8.54 5.11
N ASP A 233 3.39 -9.47 4.55
CA ASP A 233 3.83 -10.45 3.55
C ASP A 233 2.76 -10.61 2.46
N THR A 234 2.99 -9.98 1.31
CA THR A 234 2.07 -9.94 0.16
C THR A 234 2.82 -10.26 -1.14
N PRO A 235 2.13 -10.49 -2.27
CA PRO A 235 2.78 -10.61 -3.58
C PRO A 235 3.55 -9.35 -4.02
N HIS A 236 3.20 -8.18 -3.50
CA HIS A 236 3.73 -6.88 -3.94
C HIS A 236 4.89 -6.39 -3.05
N ALA A 237 4.79 -6.65 -1.75
CA ALA A 237 5.73 -6.17 -0.75
C ALA A 237 5.85 -7.16 0.42
N GLN A 238 7.02 -7.15 1.04
CA GLN A 238 7.29 -7.79 2.32
C GLN A 238 8.11 -6.83 3.20
N GLY A 239 7.84 -6.85 4.50
CA GLY A 239 8.68 -6.22 5.52
C GLY A 239 7.92 -5.71 6.75
N TRP A 240 8.67 -5.09 7.66
CA TRP A 240 8.13 -4.48 8.87
C TRP A 240 7.38 -3.18 8.55
N LEU A 241 6.07 -3.16 8.78
CA LEU A 241 5.23 -1.98 8.67
C LEU A 241 5.01 -1.36 10.05
N THR A 242 5.42 -0.11 10.23
CA THR A 242 5.46 0.55 11.53
C THR A 242 4.80 1.92 11.51
N ALA A 243 4.26 2.33 12.65
CA ALA A 243 3.68 3.64 12.87
C ALA A 243 3.84 3.97 14.37
N PRO A 244 3.88 5.25 14.75
CA PRO A 244 3.96 5.64 16.15
C PRO A 244 2.86 4.99 16.99
N ARG A 245 3.21 4.55 18.19
CA ARG A 245 2.28 3.98 19.16
C ARG A 245 1.44 5.10 19.76
N VAL A 246 0.12 4.98 19.67
CA VAL A 246 -0.80 5.93 20.30
C VAL A 246 -0.90 5.59 21.80
N PRO A 247 -0.60 6.53 22.72
CA PRO A 247 -0.64 6.28 24.16
C PRO A 247 -2.09 6.34 24.68
N THR A 248 -2.87 5.30 24.40
CA THR A 248 -4.27 5.18 24.85
C THR A 248 -4.54 3.78 25.42
N PRO A 249 -5.29 3.65 26.53
CA PRO A 249 -5.80 2.37 27.00
C PRO A 249 -7.06 1.92 26.22
N HIS A 250 -7.61 2.78 25.37
CA HIS A 250 -8.85 2.54 24.64
C HIS A 250 -8.55 1.98 23.24
N THR A 251 -8.46 0.65 23.16
CA THR A 251 -8.06 -0.10 21.96
C THR A 251 -9.14 -1.03 21.45
N HIS A 252 -10.35 -0.95 22.00
CA HIS A 252 -11.45 -1.85 21.65
C HIS A 252 -11.89 -1.62 20.21
N GLY A 253 -11.90 -2.68 19.39
CA GLY A 253 -12.26 -2.63 17.98
C GLY A 253 -11.12 -2.29 17.00
N THR A 254 -9.86 -2.23 17.45
CA THR A 254 -8.70 -1.95 16.57
C THR A 254 -8.53 -2.98 15.45
N GLY A 255 -8.53 -4.28 15.78
CA GLY A 255 -8.41 -5.36 14.78
C GLY A 255 -9.54 -5.32 13.74
N CYS A 256 -10.79 -5.17 14.19
CA CYS A 256 -11.95 -5.05 13.30
C CYS A 256 -11.85 -3.83 12.38
N THR A 257 -11.42 -2.69 12.91
CA THR A 257 -11.19 -1.46 12.12
C THR A 257 -10.12 -1.68 11.04
N PHE A 258 -9.02 -2.34 11.40
CA PHE A 258 -7.93 -2.63 10.48
C PHE A 258 -8.38 -3.57 9.35
N ALA A 259 -8.98 -4.72 9.67
CA ALA A 259 -9.45 -5.68 8.67
C ALA A 259 -10.53 -5.07 7.75
N SER A 260 -11.44 -4.26 8.30
CA SER A 260 -12.45 -3.55 7.52
C SER A 260 -11.86 -2.45 6.64
N GLY A 261 -10.81 -1.76 7.10
CA GLY A 261 -10.03 -0.83 6.27
C GLY A 261 -9.36 -1.53 5.09
N VAL A 262 -8.78 -2.72 5.29
CA VAL A 262 -8.20 -3.53 4.20
C VAL A 262 -9.28 -3.93 3.20
N SER A 263 -10.44 -4.38 3.68
CA SER A 263 -11.57 -4.77 2.83
C SER A 263 -12.10 -3.61 1.99
N ALA A 264 -12.28 -2.44 2.62
CA ALA A 264 -12.73 -1.23 1.94
C ALA A 264 -11.72 -0.74 0.89
N ALA A 265 -10.43 -0.68 1.22
CA ALA A 265 -9.39 -0.29 0.27
C ALA A 265 -9.27 -1.27 -0.91
N TRP A 266 -9.39 -2.57 -0.67
CA TRP A 266 -9.46 -3.56 -1.75
C TRP A 266 -10.66 -3.33 -2.66
N ALA A 267 -11.83 -3.07 -2.08
CA ALA A 267 -13.07 -2.82 -2.82
C ALA A 267 -12.99 -1.54 -3.67
N LEU A 268 -12.17 -0.57 -3.26
CA LEU A 268 -11.82 0.64 -4.02
C LEU A 268 -10.75 0.39 -5.12
N GLY A 269 -10.22 -0.84 -5.22
CA GLY A 269 -9.29 -1.26 -6.27
C GLY A 269 -7.82 -1.25 -5.88
N HIS A 270 -7.47 -0.98 -4.61
CA HIS A 270 -6.08 -1.04 -4.16
C HIS A 270 -5.59 -2.48 -4.01
N VAL A 271 -4.37 -2.76 -4.46
CA VAL A 271 -3.69 -4.04 -4.18
C VAL A 271 -3.43 -4.23 -2.68
N GLU A 272 -3.09 -5.46 -2.26
CA GLU A 272 -3.03 -5.82 -0.84
C GLU A 272 -2.07 -4.93 -0.04
N ALA A 273 -0.90 -4.61 -0.60
CA ALA A 273 0.10 -3.80 0.09
C ALA A 273 -0.39 -2.36 0.34
N ASP A 274 -1.00 -1.71 -0.66
CA ASP A 274 -1.60 -0.38 -0.50
C ASP A 274 -2.81 -0.40 0.44
N ALA A 275 -3.66 -1.43 0.32
CA ALA A 275 -4.81 -1.61 1.19
C ALA A 275 -4.41 -1.73 2.66
N ILE A 276 -3.32 -2.45 2.95
CA ILE A 276 -2.76 -2.58 4.30
C ILE A 276 -2.18 -1.24 4.79
N VAL A 277 -1.51 -0.46 3.93
CA VAL A 277 -1.00 0.88 4.30
C VAL A 277 -2.16 1.81 4.68
N LEU A 278 -3.21 1.88 3.87
CA LEU A 278 -4.40 2.69 4.15
C LEU A 278 -5.12 2.23 5.43
N ALA A 279 -5.28 0.92 5.62
CA ALA A 279 -5.88 0.34 6.82
C ALA A 279 -5.07 0.68 8.08
N ARG A 280 -3.74 0.69 7.99
CA ARG A 280 -2.86 1.08 9.09
C ARG A 280 -3.02 2.56 9.43
N MET A 281 -3.12 3.43 8.43
CA MET A 281 -3.41 4.85 8.62
C MET A 281 -4.78 5.06 9.29
N LEU A 282 -5.83 4.42 8.77
CA LEU A 282 -7.18 4.48 9.33
C LEU A 282 -7.21 4.06 10.81
N THR A 283 -6.56 2.94 11.12
CA THR A 283 -6.51 2.37 12.48
C THR A 283 -5.73 3.27 13.43
N HIS A 284 -4.60 3.83 12.99
CA HIS A 284 -3.84 4.80 13.79
C HIS A 284 -4.70 6.03 14.15
N HIS A 285 -5.39 6.62 13.17
CA HIS A 285 -6.27 7.76 13.41
C HIS A 285 -7.50 7.39 14.27
N ALA A 286 -8.03 6.17 14.13
CA ALA A 286 -9.13 5.70 14.97
C ALA A 286 -8.71 5.62 16.45
N LEU A 287 -7.46 5.22 16.72
CA LEU A 287 -6.86 5.18 18.06
C LEU A 287 -6.67 6.58 18.66
N THR A 288 -6.22 7.57 17.88
CA THR A 288 -6.09 8.96 18.39
C THR A 288 -7.44 9.58 18.77
N ARG A 289 -8.54 9.00 18.25
CA ARG A 289 -9.93 9.40 18.52
C ARG A 289 -10.66 8.46 19.48
N SER A 290 -9.93 7.53 20.09
CA SER A 290 -10.50 6.60 21.07
C SER A 290 -10.99 7.34 22.31
N HIS A 291 -11.96 6.77 23.01
CA HIS A 291 -12.54 7.39 24.21
C HIS A 291 -13.00 6.34 25.22
N ALA A 292 -13.10 6.73 26.49
CA ALA A 292 -13.71 5.90 27.52
C ALA A 292 -15.24 5.84 27.33
N ALA A 293 -15.77 4.65 26.99
CA ALA A 293 -17.21 4.41 26.95
C ALA A 293 -17.74 3.69 28.22
N GLY A 294 -16.83 3.11 29.01
CA GLY A 294 -17.15 2.33 30.20
C GLY A 294 -15.92 2.17 31.09
N GLN A 295 -15.94 1.17 31.98
CA GLN A 295 -14.89 0.96 32.99
C GLN A 295 -13.65 0.20 32.48
N GLY A 296 -13.65 -0.25 31.22
CA GLY A 296 -12.54 -0.99 30.62
C GLY A 296 -12.00 -0.33 29.36
N ALA A 297 -11.47 -1.13 28.43
CA ALA A 297 -10.98 -0.62 27.15
C ALA A 297 -12.14 -0.01 26.35
N GLY A 298 -11.98 1.25 25.97
CA GLY A 298 -12.98 2.01 25.23
C GLY A 298 -12.81 1.85 23.71
N PRO A 299 -13.83 2.20 22.92
CA PRO A 299 -13.82 2.00 21.47
C PRO A 299 -12.89 2.98 20.74
N VAL A 300 -12.32 2.51 19.64
CA VAL A 300 -11.68 3.37 18.63
C VAL A 300 -12.72 3.95 17.67
N MET A 301 -12.42 5.11 17.07
CA MET A 301 -13.36 5.86 16.25
C MET A 301 -12.78 6.23 14.88
N ALA A 302 -12.93 5.31 13.91
CA ALA A 302 -12.63 5.56 12.51
C ALA A 302 -13.43 6.76 11.97
N ALA A 303 -12.80 7.58 11.13
CA ALA A 303 -13.40 8.78 10.54
C ALA A 303 -12.68 9.16 9.25
N ALA A 304 -13.41 9.76 8.31
CA ALA A 304 -12.93 10.13 6.97
C ALA A 304 -11.66 11.00 6.98
N GLY A 305 -11.46 11.83 8.01
CA GLY A 305 -10.28 12.69 8.15
C GLY A 305 -8.94 11.96 8.31
N PHE A 306 -8.91 10.62 8.39
CA PHE A 306 -7.66 9.87 8.57
C PHE A 306 -6.63 10.09 7.45
N ALA A 307 -7.09 10.37 6.24
CA ALA A 307 -6.25 10.63 5.07
C ALA A 307 -6.07 12.14 4.78
N ALA A 308 -6.29 13.00 5.78
CA ALA A 308 -6.06 14.44 5.66
C ALA A 308 -4.56 14.83 5.71
N GLY A 309 -3.66 13.88 6.01
CA GLY A 309 -2.25 14.12 6.29
C GLY A 309 -2.01 14.51 7.75
N ALA A 310 -0.86 14.11 8.31
CA ALA A 310 -0.53 14.30 9.72
C ALA A 310 -0.60 15.77 10.18
N GLN A 311 -0.18 16.70 9.32
CA GLN A 311 -0.19 18.14 9.61
C GLN A 311 -1.61 18.73 9.69
N ALA A 312 -2.62 18.05 9.13
CA ALA A 312 -4.02 18.44 9.18
C ALA A 312 -4.86 17.59 10.15
N GLY A 313 -4.21 16.85 11.06
CA GLY A 313 -4.87 15.99 12.05
C GLY A 313 -5.24 14.59 11.53
N GLY A 314 -4.80 14.23 10.32
CA GLY A 314 -4.90 12.86 9.81
C GLY A 314 -3.82 11.93 10.39
N ALA A 315 -3.76 10.71 9.88
CA ALA A 315 -2.74 9.74 10.25
C ALA A 315 -1.39 10.05 9.60
N PRO A 316 -0.27 9.72 10.25
CA PRO A 316 1.03 9.66 9.58
C PRO A 316 1.07 8.49 8.59
N LEU A 317 1.85 8.66 7.52
CA LEU A 317 2.20 7.54 6.64
C LEU A 317 3.04 6.53 7.46
N PRO A 318 2.70 5.23 7.44
CA PRO A 318 3.52 4.22 8.09
C PRO A 318 4.87 4.06 7.37
N TRP A 319 5.85 3.51 8.07
CA TRP A 319 7.16 3.17 7.52
C TRP A 319 7.26 1.69 7.22
N LEU A 320 7.79 1.35 6.06
CA LEU A 320 8.05 -0.02 5.65
C LEU A 320 9.56 -0.30 5.60
N GLY A 321 9.98 -1.43 6.18
CA GLY A 321 11.37 -1.89 6.17
C GLY A 321 11.82 -2.54 4.86
N LEU A 322 13.06 -3.03 4.85
CA LEU A 322 13.67 -3.73 3.71
C LEU A 322 13.81 -5.22 4.01
N GLY A 323 12.85 -6.02 3.56
CA GLY A 323 12.80 -7.44 3.89
C GLY A 323 12.60 -7.62 5.39
N GLU A 324 13.43 -8.43 6.04
CA GLU A 324 13.33 -8.69 7.48
C GLU A 324 13.94 -7.58 8.37
N ASP A 325 14.60 -6.58 7.78
CA ASP A 325 15.16 -5.44 8.50
C ASP A 325 14.06 -4.45 8.92
N LEU A 326 14.16 -3.93 10.14
CA LEU A 326 13.35 -2.80 10.59
C LEU A 326 13.63 -1.55 9.74
N PRO A 327 12.67 -0.61 9.62
CA PRO A 327 12.92 0.68 8.97
C PRO A 327 14.17 1.36 9.54
N TRP A 328 15.06 1.86 8.67
CA TRP A 328 16.30 2.52 9.11
C TRP A 328 16.03 3.77 9.93
N GLN A 329 14.96 4.51 9.64
CA GLN A 329 14.56 5.64 10.49
C GLN A 329 14.30 5.20 11.94
N LEU A 330 13.71 4.02 12.14
CA LEU A 330 13.40 3.52 13.48
C LEU A 330 14.67 3.09 14.24
N THR A 331 15.66 2.54 13.54
CA THR A 331 16.88 2.00 14.19
C THR A 331 18.01 3.02 14.33
N LEU A 332 18.05 4.04 13.48
CA LEU A 332 19.16 5.01 13.42
C LEU A 332 18.74 6.47 13.65
N GLY A 333 17.46 6.79 13.48
CA GLY A 333 16.92 8.15 13.68
C GLY A 333 16.63 8.51 15.14
N GLY A 334 16.64 7.53 16.04
CA GLY A 334 16.20 7.69 17.43
C GLY A 334 14.67 7.68 17.58
N THR A 335 14.17 7.31 18.75
CA THR A 335 12.72 7.18 19.03
C THR A 335 12.06 8.46 19.54
N ASP A 336 12.84 9.51 19.82
CA ASP A 336 12.41 10.59 20.73
C ASP A 336 12.15 11.93 20.02
N ALA A 337 12.32 12.01 18.69
CA ALA A 337 12.14 13.26 17.94
C ALA A 337 10.69 13.42 17.42
N PRO A 338 10.02 14.56 17.66
CA PRO A 338 8.61 14.79 17.28
C PRO A 338 8.40 14.97 15.77
N VAL A 339 9.46 15.19 14.98
CA VAL A 339 9.44 15.22 13.52
C VAL A 339 10.71 14.50 13.03
N PRO A 340 10.61 13.43 12.23
CA PRO A 340 11.80 12.76 11.73
C PRO A 340 12.55 13.71 10.80
N ALA A 341 13.76 14.13 11.18
CA ALA A 341 14.71 14.64 10.21
C ALA A 341 15.01 13.51 9.20
N PRO A 342 15.25 13.83 7.91
CA PRO A 342 15.72 12.82 6.97
C PRO A 342 16.98 12.14 7.53
N LEU A 343 17.07 10.82 7.36
CA LEU A 343 18.19 10.05 7.88
C LEU A 343 19.50 10.39 7.15
N PHE A 344 19.35 10.83 5.91
CA PHE A 344 20.38 11.31 5.00
C PHE A 344 20.41 12.85 4.99
N GLN A 345 21.43 13.44 4.35
CA GLN A 345 21.48 14.89 4.13
C GLN A 345 20.17 15.38 3.52
N PRO A 346 19.57 16.49 4.01
CA PRO A 346 18.29 16.97 3.49
C PRO A 346 18.40 17.37 2.02
N PHE A 347 17.34 17.13 1.26
CA PHE A 347 17.22 17.67 -0.09
C PHE A 347 16.71 19.11 -0.01
N GLU A 348 17.47 20.04 -0.57
CA GLU A 348 17.06 21.44 -0.69
C GLU A 348 16.32 21.62 -2.01
N PRO A 349 15.02 21.99 -2.04
CA PRO A 349 14.32 22.18 -3.30
C PRO A 349 15.03 23.21 -4.20
N PRO A 350 15.30 22.89 -5.48
CA PRO A 350 15.98 23.82 -6.38
C PRO A 350 15.15 25.09 -6.56
N SER A 351 15.80 26.25 -6.55
CA SER A 351 15.12 27.55 -6.70
C SER A 351 14.42 27.71 -8.06
N ASP A 352 14.92 27.00 -9.08
CA ASP A 352 14.31 26.95 -10.41
C ASP A 352 13.14 25.96 -10.52
N GLY A 353 12.94 25.10 -9.51
CA GLY A 353 11.84 24.14 -9.45
C GLY A 353 11.99 22.90 -10.33
N LEU A 354 13.09 22.75 -11.07
CA LEU A 354 13.29 21.65 -11.99
C LEU A 354 14.33 20.65 -11.47
N TYR A 355 14.12 19.39 -11.82
CA TYR A 355 15.05 18.29 -11.61
C TYR A 355 15.34 17.65 -12.97
N GLY A 356 16.53 17.81 -13.52
CA GLY A 356 16.87 17.27 -14.84
C GLY A 356 17.45 15.85 -14.77
N ILE A 357 17.05 14.92 -15.64
CA ILE A 357 17.76 13.63 -15.82
C ILE A 357 18.52 13.63 -17.15
N LEU A 358 19.85 13.46 -17.09
CA LEU A 358 20.77 13.58 -18.22
C LEU A 358 21.58 12.28 -18.41
N PRO A 359 21.91 11.89 -19.65
CA PRO A 359 22.55 10.61 -19.95
C PRO A 359 24.08 10.59 -19.75
N ASP A 360 24.74 11.74 -19.75
CA ASP A 360 26.19 11.87 -19.70
C ASP A 360 26.63 13.25 -19.14
N SER A 361 27.94 13.41 -18.90
CA SER A 361 28.54 14.63 -18.35
C SER A 361 28.46 15.84 -19.28
N VAL A 362 28.37 15.63 -20.60
CA VAL A 362 28.29 16.71 -21.59
C VAL A 362 26.90 17.34 -21.57
N GLN A 363 25.85 16.52 -21.67
CA GLN A 363 24.46 16.98 -21.56
C GLN A 363 24.17 17.57 -20.18
N LEU A 364 24.80 17.03 -19.13
CA LEU A 364 24.76 17.63 -17.81
C LEU A 364 25.37 19.03 -17.80
N GLY A 365 26.57 19.21 -18.35
CA GLY A 365 27.20 20.54 -18.48
C GLY A 365 26.29 21.54 -19.20
N HIS A 366 25.68 21.11 -20.31
CA HIS A 366 24.73 21.95 -21.04
C HIS A 366 23.49 22.34 -20.22
N ALA A 367 22.94 21.42 -19.44
CA ALA A 367 21.77 21.69 -18.60
C ALA A 367 22.09 22.71 -17.49
N LEU A 368 23.31 22.62 -16.93
CA LEU A 368 23.81 23.57 -15.94
C LEU A 368 23.99 24.97 -16.55
N GLU A 369 24.61 25.06 -17.74
CA GLU A 369 24.73 26.32 -18.49
C GLU A 369 23.37 26.95 -18.82
N ALA A 370 22.36 26.11 -19.12
CA ALA A 370 20.99 26.56 -19.35
C ALA A 370 20.24 26.95 -18.06
N GLY A 371 20.84 26.74 -16.87
CA GLY A 371 20.34 27.25 -15.60
C GLY A 371 19.70 26.24 -14.64
N LEU A 372 19.87 24.92 -14.86
CA LEU A 372 19.39 23.91 -13.90
C LEU A 372 20.24 23.88 -12.62
N ARG A 373 19.57 23.82 -11.46
CA ARG A 373 20.22 23.75 -10.14
C ARG A 373 20.09 22.40 -9.45
N CYS A 374 19.39 21.45 -10.06
CA CYS A 374 19.32 20.05 -9.64
C CYS A 374 19.31 19.11 -10.85
N VAL A 375 20.25 18.18 -10.89
CA VAL A 375 20.41 17.22 -11.99
C VAL A 375 20.71 15.82 -11.50
N GLN A 376 20.36 14.83 -12.32
CA GLN A 376 20.69 13.43 -12.11
C GLN A 376 21.39 12.87 -13.34
N LEU A 377 22.53 12.23 -13.11
CA LEU A 377 23.23 11.45 -14.13
C LEU A 377 22.62 10.04 -14.22
N ARG A 378 22.15 9.68 -15.41
CA ARG A 378 21.64 8.35 -15.77
C ARG A 378 22.47 7.73 -16.88
N HIS A 379 23.70 7.37 -16.52
CA HIS A 379 24.70 6.84 -17.44
C HIS A 379 24.68 5.30 -17.47
N LYS A 380 24.10 4.71 -18.52
CA LYS A 380 23.92 3.25 -18.61
C LYS A 380 25.22 2.49 -18.85
N ALA A 381 26.22 3.07 -19.51
CA ALA A 381 27.45 2.38 -19.86
C ALA A 381 28.41 2.31 -18.66
N ARG A 382 29.08 1.17 -18.46
CA ARG A 382 30.12 1.04 -17.43
C ARG A 382 31.49 1.52 -17.92
N ALA A 383 31.71 1.44 -19.23
CA ALA A 383 32.94 1.92 -19.86
C ALA A 383 33.02 3.45 -19.76
N GLY A 384 34.15 3.97 -19.28
CA GLY A 384 34.34 5.42 -19.11
C GLY A 384 33.55 6.06 -17.96
N LEU A 385 32.88 5.27 -17.12
CA LEU A 385 32.02 5.76 -16.04
C LEU A 385 32.76 6.69 -15.07
N ARG A 386 33.95 6.31 -14.62
CA ARG A 386 34.68 7.09 -13.61
C ARG A 386 35.01 8.51 -14.07
N PRO A 387 35.62 8.72 -15.26
CA PRO A 387 35.75 10.06 -15.84
C PRO A 387 34.43 10.84 -15.91
N HIS A 388 33.33 10.21 -16.36
CA HIS A 388 32.03 10.87 -16.41
C HIS A 388 31.51 11.30 -15.02
N LEU A 389 31.71 10.48 -13.99
CA LEU A 389 31.34 10.81 -12.62
C LEU A 389 32.18 11.99 -12.10
N GLU A 390 33.50 11.92 -12.25
CA GLU A 390 34.43 12.97 -11.80
C GLU A 390 34.15 14.32 -12.50
N GLU A 391 33.91 14.31 -13.81
CA GLU A 391 33.54 15.49 -14.58
C GLU A 391 32.18 16.06 -14.17
N SER A 392 31.17 15.21 -13.98
CA SER A 392 29.83 15.64 -13.54
C SER A 392 29.85 16.29 -12.16
N VAL A 393 30.64 15.72 -11.23
CA VAL A 393 30.86 16.30 -9.90
C VAL A 393 31.54 17.65 -10.02
N ALA A 394 32.60 17.77 -10.83
CA ALA A 394 33.32 19.03 -11.02
C ALA A 394 32.40 20.13 -11.60
N HIS A 395 31.58 19.81 -12.61
CA HIS A 395 30.59 20.74 -13.17
C HIS A 395 29.60 21.22 -12.11
N CYS A 396 29.06 20.30 -11.31
CA CYS A 396 28.08 20.64 -10.27
C CYS A 396 28.71 21.45 -9.12
N GLN A 397 29.95 21.14 -8.73
CA GLN A 397 30.72 21.89 -7.72
C GLN A 397 30.98 23.34 -8.16
N ALA A 398 31.38 23.54 -9.41
CA ALA A 398 31.67 24.87 -9.93
C ALA A 398 30.46 25.82 -9.86
N GLN A 399 29.24 25.27 -9.94
CA GLN A 399 28.00 26.05 -9.94
C GLN A 399 27.19 25.95 -8.65
N GLY A 400 27.55 25.07 -7.70
CA GLY A 400 26.74 24.79 -6.51
C GLY A 400 25.40 24.12 -6.84
N THR A 401 25.41 23.22 -7.83
CA THR A 401 24.25 22.45 -8.30
C THR A 401 24.17 21.11 -7.57
N GLN A 402 22.97 20.67 -7.22
CA GLN A 402 22.77 19.34 -6.61
C GLN A 402 22.87 18.25 -7.67
N LEU A 403 23.66 17.22 -7.37
CA LEU A 403 23.90 16.10 -8.27
C LEU A 403 23.39 14.80 -7.68
N PHE A 404 22.56 14.07 -8.42
CA PHE A 404 22.19 12.69 -8.11
C PHE A 404 22.81 11.71 -9.11
N ILE A 405 23.24 10.55 -8.63
CA ILE A 405 23.70 9.45 -9.49
C ILE A 405 22.75 8.28 -9.35
N ASN A 406 22.23 7.76 -10.46
CA ASN A 406 21.28 6.65 -10.46
C ASN A 406 21.94 5.32 -10.85
N ASP A 407 22.41 5.22 -12.09
CA ASP A 407 23.11 4.03 -12.57
C ASP A 407 24.50 3.89 -11.92
N HIS A 408 24.96 2.65 -11.71
CA HIS A 408 26.28 2.33 -11.11
C HIS A 408 26.51 2.98 -9.75
N TRP A 409 25.45 3.05 -8.94
CA TRP A 409 25.47 3.68 -7.61
C TRP A 409 26.54 3.11 -6.68
N ARG A 410 26.97 1.84 -6.84
CA ARG A 410 28.08 1.25 -6.05
C ARG A 410 29.41 1.93 -6.36
N GLU A 411 29.74 2.06 -7.64
CA GLU A 411 30.93 2.76 -8.11
C GLU A 411 30.88 4.24 -7.75
N ALA A 412 29.70 4.86 -7.84
CA ALA A 412 29.49 6.24 -7.41
C ALA A 412 29.76 6.38 -5.90
N LEU A 413 29.23 5.49 -5.06
CA LEU A 413 29.48 5.50 -3.62
C LEU A 413 30.99 5.38 -3.32
N GLN A 414 31.70 4.49 -4.00
CA GLN A 414 33.17 4.35 -3.82
C GLN A 414 33.96 5.59 -4.28
N THR A 415 33.54 6.20 -5.39
CA THR A 415 34.23 7.36 -5.98
C THR A 415 33.94 8.65 -5.20
N LEU A 416 32.72 8.79 -4.68
CA LEU A 416 32.24 10.00 -4.01
C LEU A 416 32.58 10.03 -2.52
N THR A 417 32.67 8.88 -1.85
CA THR A 417 32.95 8.82 -0.40
C THR A 417 34.23 9.55 0.04
N PRO A 418 35.35 9.54 -0.74
CA PRO A 418 36.53 10.35 -0.43
C PRO A 418 36.36 11.84 -0.73
N LEU A 419 35.45 12.20 -1.65
CA LEU A 419 35.25 13.57 -2.14
C LEU A 419 34.25 14.35 -1.29
N VAL A 420 33.43 13.65 -0.50
CA VAL A 420 32.46 14.26 0.39
C VAL A 420 32.98 14.17 1.82
N GLY A 421 33.41 15.29 2.41
CA GLY A 421 33.65 15.41 3.85
C GLY A 421 35.09 15.26 4.34
N THR A 422 36.13 15.32 3.50
CA THR A 422 37.49 15.63 4.00
C THR A 422 37.76 17.12 3.85
N GLU A 423 38.05 17.79 4.96
CA GLU A 423 38.83 19.02 4.98
C GLU A 423 40.24 18.73 4.44
N THR A 424 40.37 18.48 3.14
CA THR A 424 41.66 18.52 2.47
C THR A 424 41.79 19.86 1.78
N GLN A 425 42.26 20.83 2.57
CA GLN A 425 43.05 21.95 2.10
C GLN A 425 44.17 21.43 1.17
N ALA A 426 43.98 21.46 -0.14
CA ALA A 426 45.09 21.37 -1.11
C ALA A 426 44.68 21.71 -2.56
N SER A 427 43.82 22.71 -2.80
CA SER A 427 43.77 23.41 -4.10
C SER A 427 42.73 24.54 -4.10
N GLY A 428 43.13 25.76 -3.70
CA GLY A 428 42.66 27.05 -4.23
C GLY A 428 41.17 27.39 -4.45
N ALA A 429 40.20 26.52 -4.14
CA ALA A 429 38.78 26.73 -4.40
C ALA A 429 38.02 26.78 -3.06
N ASN A 430 37.70 28.00 -2.62
CA ASN A 430 36.86 28.29 -1.44
C ASN A 430 35.38 27.89 -1.62
N ALA A 431 35.06 26.97 -2.53
CA ALA A 431 33.69 26.55 -2.79
C ALA A 431 33.33 25.35 -1.88
N PRO A 432 32.18 25.35 -1.19
CA PRO A 432 31.71 24.17 -0.47
C PRO A 432 31.54 22.99 -1.45
N PRO A 433 31.77 21.74 -1.00
CA PRO A 433 31.55 20.58 -1.85
C PRO A 433 30.09 20.54 -2.35
N ALA A 434 29.90 20.16 -3.61
CA ALA A 434 28.55 20.01 -4.17
C ALA A 434 27.75 19.02 -3.33
N PRO A 435 26.46 19.29 -3.06
CA PRO A 435 25.60 18.29 -2.45
C PRO A 435 25.41 17.15 -3.46
N VAL A 436 25.97 15.98 -3.14
CA VAL A 436 25.86 14.79 -3.97
C VAL A 436 24.92 13.77 -3.32
N GLY A 437 24.07 13.16 -4.13
CA GLY A 437 23.16 12.11 -3.75
C GLY A 437 23.24 10.88 -4.65
N LEU A 438 22.69 9.78 -4.14
CA LEU A 438 22.34 8.61 -4.94
C LEU A 438 20.82 8.59 -5.12
N HIS A 439 20.35 8.21 -6.32
CA HIS A 439 18.94 8.00 -6.58
C HIS A 439 18.70 6.53 -6.94
N LEU A 440 17.96 5.80 -6.11
CA LEU A 440 17.70 4.37 -6.34
C LEU A 440 16.24 4.11 -6.75
N GLY A 441 16.06 3.24 -7.74
CA GLY A 441 14.77 2.59 -7.96
C GLY A 441 14.44 1.60 -6.83
N GLN A 442 13.19 1.15 -6.75
CA GLN A 442 12.77 0.19 -5.72
C GLN A 442 13.45 -1.18 -5.91
N GLU A 443 13.69 -1.57 -7.16
CA GLU A 443 14.41 -2.79 -7.50
C GLU A 443 15.87 -2.75 -7.03
N ASP A 444 16.56 -1.62 -7.26
CA ASP A 444 17.94 -1.42 -6.79
C ASP A 444 18.03 -1.34 -5.27
N LEU A 445 17.07 -0.66 -4.62
CA LEU A 445 16.97 -0.56 -3.17
C LEU A 445 16.79 -1.95 -2.51
N LEU A 446 15.96 -2.81 -3.10
CA LEU A 446 15.74 -4.17 -2.61
C LEU A 446 16.91 -5.11 -2.92
N ALA A 447 17.71 -4.80 -3.95
CA ALA A 447 18.89 -5.57 -4.32
C ALA A 447 20.14 -5.25 -3.47
N LEU A 448 20.07 -4.24 -2.57
CA LEU A 448 21.15 -3.93 -1.64
C LEU A 448 21.42 -5.12 -0.72
N ASP A 449 22.66 -5.62 -0.71
CA ASP A 449 23.12 -6.58 0.28
C ASP A 449 23.50 -5.89 1.61
N ALA A 450 23.87 -6.67 2.63
CA ALA A 450 24.22 -6.12 3.94
C ALA A 450 25.42 -5.15 3.91
N THR A 451 26.37 -5.37 2.99
CA THR A 451 27.54 -4.49 2.83
C THR A 451 27.15 -3.19 2.15
N ASP A 452 26.32 -3.26 1.11
CA ASP A 452 25.79 -2.09 0.41
C ASP A 452 25.01 -1.19 1.38
N ARG A 453 24.09 -1.79 2.16
CA ARG A 453 23.28 -1.07 3.16
C ARG A 453 24.17 -0.36 4.18
N ARG A 454 25.15 -1.07 4.75
CA ARG A 454 26.09 -0.48 5.72
C ARG A 454 26.87 0.68 5.11
N THR A 455 27.41 0.50 3.91
CA THR A 455 28.19 1.56 3.24
C THR A 455 27.35 2.81 2.99
N LEU A 456 26.10 2.63 2.53
CA LEU A 456 25.17 3.73 2.31
C LEU A 456 24.83 4.46 3.63
N LEU A 457 24.56 3.71 4.70
CA LEU A 457 24.22 4.25 6.02
C LEU A 457 25.41 4.94 6.69
N ASP A 458 26.65 4.47 6.50
CA ASP A 458 27.87 5.13 6.98
C ASP A 458 28.14 6.45 6.25
N ALA A 459 27.66 6.58 5.00
CA ALA A 459 27.74 7.81 4.22
C ALA A 459 26.58 8.80 4.46
N ARG A 460 25.55 8.44 5.25
CA ARG A 460 24.30 9.21 5.37
C ARG A 460 24.45 10.68 5.77
N GLN A 461 25.45 10.99 6.60
CA GLN A 461 25.72 12.36 7.07
C GLN A 461 26.37 13.25 5.99
N ARG A 462 26.64 12.68 4.81
CA ARG A 462 27.39 13.32 3.73
C ARG A 462 26.67 13.18 2.39
N LEU A 463 25.78 12.19 2.27
CA LEU A 463 25.10 11.83 1.04
C LEU A 463 23.60 12.11 1.16
N MET A 464 22.99 12.56 0.07
CA MET A 464 21.53 12.53 -0.09
C MET A 464 21.07 11.18 -0.65
N LEU A 465 19.90 10.69 -0.23
CA LEU A 465 19.26 9.51 -0.80
C LEU A 465 17.93 9.88 -1.45
N GLY A 466 17.87 9.85 -2.78
CA GLY A 466 16.63 9.90 -3.55
C GLY A 466 16.09 8.49 -3.77
N LEU A 467 14.79 8.30 -3.58
CA LEU A 467 14.13 7.03 -3.85
C LEU A 467 12.93 7.24 -4.78
N SER A 468 12.73 6.34 -5.74
CA SER A 468 11.51 6.35 -6.56
C SER A 468 10.33 5.74 -5.80
N SER A 469 9.12 6.23 -6.05
CA SER A 469 7.87 5.63 -5.57
C SER A 469 6.79 5.71 -6.65
N HIS A 470 6.00 4.64 -6.76
CA HIS A 470 4.88 4.55 -7.68
C HIS A 470 3.58 4.10 -6.97
N SER A 471 3.63 3.85 -5.66
CA SER A 471 2.49 3.40 -4.85
C SER A 471 2.65 3.79 -3.37
N LEU A 472 1.65 3.48 -2.54
CA LEU A 472 1.67 3.82 -1.12
C LEU A 472 2.65 2.95 -0.33
N TRP A 473 2.78 1.67 -0.67
CA TRP A 473 3.77 0.81 0.01
C TRP A 473 5.22 1.17 -0.37
N GLU A 474 5.46 1.62 -1.60
CA GLU A 474 6.78 2.13 -2.01
C GLU A 474 7.10 3.46 -1.33
N LEU A 475 6.10 4.34 -1.19
CA LEU A 475 6.22 5.58 -0.44
C LEU A 475 6.53 5.31 1.03
N ALA A 476 5.82 4.36 1.65
CA ALA A 476 6.06 3.91 3.02
C ALA A 476 7.48 3.31 3.18
N ARG A 477 7.98 2.58 2.17
CA ARG A 477 9.34 2.04 2.17
C ARG A 477 10.39 3.14 2.09
N ALA A 478 10.20 4.09 1.18
CA ALA A 478 11.10 5.22 1.03
C ALA A 478 11.14 6.10 2.29
N ALA A 479 9.99 6.31 2.93
CA ALA A 479 9.88 6.92 4.24
C ALA A 479 10.64 6.14 5.31
N GLY A 480 10.48 4.81 5.37
CA GLY A 480 11.18 3.95 6.33
C GLY A 480 12.71 3.92 6.15
N CYS A 481 13.20 4.08 4.93
CA CYS A 481 14.62 4.26 4.62
C CYS A 481 15.16 5.66 4.96
N GLY A 482 14.27 6.63 5.22
CA GLY A 482 14.63 7.99 5.57
C GLY A 482 15.25 8.78 4.43
N ALA A 483 14.68 8.63 3.23
CA ALA A 483 15.09 9.34 2.03
C ALA A 483 15.14 10.86 2.21
N SER A 484 16.10 11.49 1.53
CA SER A 484 16.22 12.94 1.39
C SER A 484 15.11 13.51 0.51
N LEU A 485 14.71 12.77 -0.52
CA LEU A 485 13.59 13.08 -1.42
C LEU A 485 12.93 11.80 -1.90
N ILE A 486 11.68 11.90 -2.34
CA ILE A 486 10.96 10.79 -2.96
C ILE A 486 10.42 11.22 -4.33
N ALA A 487 10.92 10.61 -5.40
CA ALA A 487 10.45 10.86 -6.75
C ALA A 487 9.20 10.03 -7.04
N CYS A 488 8.05 10.69 -7.12
CA CYS A 488 6.76 10.03 -7.23
C CYS A 488 6.17 10.12 -8.64
N GLY A 489 5.83 8.97 -9.23
CA GLY A 489 5.31 8.89 -10.60
C GLY A 489 4.96 7.46 -11.05
N PRO A 490 4.66 7.24 -12.33
CA PRO A 490 4.59 8.26 -13.39
C PRO A 490 3.37 9.17 -13.23
N VAL A 491 3.57 10.49 -13.19
CA VAL A 491 2.44 11.44 -13.06
C VAL A 491 1.61 11.48 -14.34
N LYS A 492 2.25 11.48 -15.51
CA LYS A 492 1.60 11.40 -16.82
C LYS A 492 2.05 10.12 -17.56
N PRO A 493 1.32 9.68 -18.60
CA PRO A 493 1.75 8.55 -19.43
C PRO A 493 3.20 8.73 -19.91
N THR A 494 4.03 7.70 -19.74
CA THR A 494 5.45 7.75 -20.15
C THR A 494 5.71 6.76 -21.26
N THR A 495 6.61 7.12 -22.18
CA THR A 495 7.13 6.19 -23.20
C THR A 495 8.57 5.78 -22.89
N THR A 496 9.08 6.07 -21.68
CA THR A 496 10.51 5.93 -21.33
C THR A 496 10.82 4.58 -20.67
N LYS A 497 9.84 3.97 -20.01
CA LYS A 497 9.91 2.60 -19.46
C LYS A 497 8.50 2.02 -19.57
N ASP A 498 8.39 0.81 -20.08
CA ASP A 498 7.16 0.04 -19.94
C ASP A 498 7.02 -0.33 -18.46
N MET A 499 5.95 0.14 -17.82
CA MET A 499 5.75 0.03 -16.38
C MET A 499 4.32 -0.37 -16.08
N PRO A 500 4.09 -1.20 -15.05
CA PRO A 500 2.75 -1.68 -14.73
C PRO A 500 1.86 -0.61 -14.09
N TRP A 501 2.40 0.57 -13.79
CA TRP A 501 1.72 1.62 -13.06
C TRP A 501 0.78 2.43 -13.96
N VAL A 502 -0.42 2.72 -13.47
CA VAL A 502 -1.27 3.72 -14.12
C VAL A 502 -0.66 5.12 -13.92
N PRO A 503 -0.92 6.08 -14.82
CA PRO A 503 -0.65 7.49 -14.54
C PRO A 503 -1.30 7.92 -13.23
N GLN A 504 -0.60 8.71 -12.46
CA GLN A 504 -0.99 9.11 -11.11
C GLN A 504 -1.73 10.46 -11.10
N ASP A 505 -1.66 11.20 -12.20
CA ASP A 505 -2.32 12.49 -12.36
C ASP A 505 -2.05 13.45 -11.19
N THR A 506 -2.86 14.50 -11.07
CA THR A 506 -2.64 15.57 -10.08
C THR A 506 -3.23 15.26 -8.71
N ASP A 507 -4.22 14.37 -8.65
CA ASP A 507 -4.90 13.97 -7.42
C ASP A 507 -4.01 13.07 -6.55
N ASN A 508 -3.43 11.98 -7.10
CA ASN A 508 -2.46 11.18 -6.31
C ASN A 508 -1.18 11.96 -6.03
N LEU A 509 -0.69 12.78 -6.97
CA LEU A 509 0.49 13.61 -6.71
C LEU A 509 0.26 14.56 -5.53
N SER A 510 -0.88 15.26 -5.51
CA SER A 510 -1.24 16.14 -4.38
C SER A 510 -1.39 15.35 -3.07
N TRP A 511 -1.92 14.12 -3.14
CA TRP A 511 -1.99 13.24 -1.98
C TRP A 511 -0.59 12.86 -1.48
N TRP A 512 0.34 12.48 -2.36
CA TRP A 512 1.71 12.12 -2.00
C TRP A 512 2.48 13.30 -1.40
N VAL A 513 2.36 14.50 -1.98
CA VAL A 513 2.98 15.72 -1.44
C VAL A 513 2.52 15.98 0.00
N ARG A 514 1.24 15.72 0.29
CA ARG A 514 0.65 15.92 1.63
C ARG A 514 1.07 14.86 2.67
N HIS A 515 1.33 13.63 2.24
CA HIS A 515 1.54 12.49 3.14
C HIS A 515 3.00 12.04 3.24
N SER A 516 3.84 12.40 2.28
CA SER A 516 5.26 12.07 2.29
C SER A 516 5.97 12.81 3.43
N PRO A 517 6.81 12.12 4.24
CA PRO A 517 7.65 12.78 5.24
C PRO A 517 8.88 13.47 4.63
N ALA A 518 9.16 13.24 3.35
CA ALA A 518 10.27 13.84 2.61
C ALA A 518 9.76 14.65 1.40
N PRO A 519 10.52 15.66 0.93
CA PRO A 519 10.21 16.39 -0.30
C PRO A 519 9.87 15.46 -1.48
N VAL A 520 8.71 15.70 -2.11
CA VAL A 520 8.27 14.94 -3.29
C VAL A 520 8.78 15.61 -4.56
N VAL A 521 9.40 14.83 -5.44
CA VAL A 521 9.73 15.24 -6.81
C VAL A 521 8.72 14.59 -7.75
N ALA A 522 7.95 15.38 -8.51
CA ALA A 522 7.01 14.87 -9.48
C ALA A 522 7.76 14.33 -10.71
N ILE A 523 7.58 13.07 -11.10
CA ILE A 523 8.33 12.45 -12.20
C ILE A 523 7.42 11.65 -13.15
N GLY A 524 7.84 11.57 -14.41
CA GLY A 524 7.23 10.69 -15.41
C GLY A 524 6.22 11.41 -16.30
N GLY A 525 6.55 11.48 -17.59
CA GLY A 525 5.66 12.00 -18.63
C GLY A 525 5.58 13.53 -18.71
N LEU A 526 6.46 14.26 -18.00
CA LEU A 526 6.53 15.73 -18.06
C LEU A 526 7.39 16.15 -19.25
N LEU A 527 6.76 16.68 -20.30
CA LEU A 527 7.42 17.01 -21.58
C LEU A 527 7.33 18.48 -21.94
N THR A 528 6.30 19.17 -21.45
CA THR A 528 5.97 20.54 -21.87
C THR A 528 5.89 21.49 -20.67
N PRO A 529 5.98 22.82 -20.90
CA PRO A 529 5.68 23.81 -19.88
C PRO A 529 4.29 23.66 -19.27
N ASN A 530 3.29 23.21 -20.04
CA ASN A 530 1.95 22.95 -19.50
C ASN A 530 1.96 21.81 -18.48
N ASP A 531 2.69 20.72 -18.75
CA ASP A 531 2.81 19.61 -17.80
C ASP A 531 3.46 20.07 -16.50
N VAL A 532 4.54 20.86 -16.61
CA VAL A 532 5.24 21.45 -15.44
C VAL A 532 4.31 22.39 -14.67
N HIS A 533 3.51 23.20 -15.38
CA HIS A 533 2.54 24.09 -14.75
C HIS A 533 1.48 23.29 -13.97
N GLU A 534 0.92 22.26 -14.59
CA GLU A 534 -0.12 21.42 -13.99
C GLU A 534 0.38 20.72 -12.72
N VAL A 535 1.55 20.07 -12.76
CA VAL A 535 2.11 19.39 -11.58
C VAL A 535 2.61 20.38 -10.53
N GLY A 536 3.09 21.56 -10.94
CA GLY A 536 3.54 22.60 -10.02
C GLY A 536 2.44 23.09 -9.08
N ARG A 537 1.17 23.06 -9.51
CA ARG A 537 -0.02 23.38 -8.69
C ARG A 537 -0.32 22.35 -7.60
N CYS A 538 0.27 21.17 -7.69
CA CYS A 538 0.22 20.16 -6.61
C CYS A 538 1.26 20.44 -5.51
N HIS A 539 2.07 21.49 -5.70
CA HIS A 539 3.16 21.89 -4.81
C HIS A 539 4.23 20.82 -4.48
N PRO A 540 4.70 20.00 -5.44
CA PRO A 540 5.90 19.20 -5.21
C PRO A 540 7.12 20.10 -4.96
N ALA A 541 8.20 19.52 -4.45
CA ALA A 541 9.46 20.21 -4.25
C ALA A 541 10.19 20.52 -5.57
N ALA A 542 10.03 19.66 -6.58
CA ALA A 542 10.52 19.90 -7.94
C ALA A 542 9.71 19.10 -8.97
N ALA A 543 9.76 19.52 -10.23
CA ALA A 543 9.29 18.77 -11.39
C ALA A 543 10.48 18.13 -12.12
N CYS A 544 10.46 16.81 -12.25
CA CYS A 544 11.49 16.06 -12.95
C CYS A 544 11.23 15.99 -14.45
N VAL A 545 12.12 16.61 -15.23
CA VAL A 545 12.04 16.68 -16.69
C VAL A 545 13.19 15.90 -17.31
N VAL A 546 12.89 15.10 -18.33
CA VAL A 546 13.87 14.28 -19.04
C VAL A 546 13.96 14.74 -20.49
N ARG A 547 13.10 14.22 -21.37
CA ARG A 547 13.09 14.57 -22.80
C ARG A 547 12.63 16.01 -23.07
N GLY A 548 11.86 16.60 -22.17
CA GLY A 548 11.40 17.99 -22.29
C GLY A 548 12.52 19.03 -22.20
N LEU A 549 13.73 18.64 -21.76
CA LEU A 549 14.89 19.55 -21.68
C LEU A 549 15.47 19.89 -23.06
N GLY A 550 15.30 19.00 -24.05
CA GLY A 550 16.04 19.05 -25.32
C GLY A 550 17.30 18.17 -25.31
N ASN A 551 17.92 18.00 -26.48
CA ASN A 551 19.03 17.05 -26.69
C ASN A 551 20.40 17.74 -26.88
N ASP A 552 20.44 19.07 -26.86
CA ASP A 552 21.66 19.86 -27.04
C ASP A 552 21.55 21.19 -26.31
N LEU A 553 22.67 21.91 -26.22
CA LEU A 553 22.79 23.18 -25.54
C LEU A 553 21.80 24.24 -26.06
N SER A 554 21.61 24.32 -27.38
CA SER A 554 20.76 25.34 -27.99
C SER A 554 19.29 25.09 -27.65
N ALA A 555 18.87 23.83 -27.70
CA ALA A 555 17.52 23.43 -27.28
C ALA A 555 17.30 23.69 -25.79
N MET A 556 18.26 23.35 -24.93
CA MET A 556 18.16 23.57 -23.48
C MET A 556 18.05 25.05 -23.13
N HIS A 557 18.82 25.93 -23.78
CA HIS A 557 18.73 27.39 -23.58
C HIS A 557 17.35 27.96 -23.91
N VAL A 558 16.58 27.30 -24.76
CA VAL A 558 15.20 27.70 -25.08
C VAL A 558 14.20 27.06 -24.12
N GLN A 559 14.30 25.74 -23.89
CA GLN A 559 13.29 24.99 -23.15
C GLN A 559 13.35 25.25 -21.64
N VAL A 560 14.54 25.31 -21.05
CA VAL A 560 14.71 25.43 -19.60
C VAL A 560 14.04 26.71 -19.06
N PRO A 561 14.28 27.91 -19.62
CA PRO A 561 13.59 29.12 -19.17
C PRO A 561 12.06 29.03 -19.28
N CYS A 562 11.53 28.39 -20.34
CA CYS A 562 10.08 28.20 -20.50
C CYS A 562 9.50 27.28 -19.42
N LEU A 563 10.19 26.20 -19.08
CA LEU A 563 9.79 25.27 -18.01
C LEU A 563 9.84 25.97 -16.63
N GLN A 564 10.89 26.75 -16.38
CA GLN A 564 11.04 27.55 -15.14
C GLN A 564 9.91 28.58 -15.01
N GLN A 565 9.59 29.31 -16.07
CA GLN A 565 8.47 30.26 -16.08
C GLN A 565 7.14 29.58 -15.78
N ALA A 566 6.89 28.40 -16.37
CA ALA A 566 5.68 27.62 -16.09
C ALA A 566 5.60 27.15 -14.63
N TRP A 567 6.72 26.72 -14.06
CA TRP A 567 6.82 26.39 -12.63
C TRP A 567 6.48 27.59 -11.75
N GLN A 568 7.11 28.75 -11.99
CA GLN A 568 6.83 29.97 -11.21
C GLN A 568 5.36 30.39 -11.33
N ALA A 569 4.78 30.33 -12.53
CA ALA A 569 3.37 30.59 -12.74
C ALA A 569 2.47 29.64 -11.94
N ALA A 570 2.86 28.36 -11.84
CA ALA A 570 2.12 27.37 -11.06
C ALA A 570 2.15 27.66 -9.55
N ARG A 571 3.28 28.15 -9.03
CA ARG A 571 3.42 28.54 -7.60
C ARG A 571 2.50 29.69 -7.18
N HIS A 572 2.01 30.46 -8.14
CA HIS A 572 1.05 31.56 -7.92
C HIS A 572 -0.40 31.20 -8.30
N ALA A 573 -0.63 30.02 -8.88
CA ALA A 573 -1.95 29.57 -9.27
C ALA A 573 -2.70 28.90 -8.10
N GLU A 574 -4.00 28.67 -8.27
CA GLU A 574 -4.81 27.96 -7.29
C GLU A 574 -4.31 26.51 -7.11
N PRO A 575 -3.99 26.08 -5.88
CA PRO A 575 -3.50 24.73 -5.59
C PRO A 575 -4.51 23.66 -6.01
N VAL A 576 -4.02 22.51 -6.46
CA VAL A 576 -4.87 21.33 -6.65
C VAL A 576 -5.26 20.78 -5.27
N ALA A 577 -6.56 20.68 -5.00
CA ALA A 577 -7.04 20.04 -3.79
C ALA A 577 -6.80 18.53 -3.90
N PRO A 578 -6.13 17.89 -2.93
CA PRO A 578 -5.95 16.44 -2.97
C PRO A 578 -7.28 15.74 -2.74
N ALA A 579 -7.45 14.61 -3.43
CA ALA A 579 -8.53 13.68 -3.13
C ALA A 579 -8.41 13.18 -1.68
N LEU A 580 -9.54 12.77 -1.10
CA LEU A 580 -9.56 12.21 0.25
C LEU A 580 -8.73 10.92 0.31
N LEU A 581 -8.93 10.05 -0.67
CA LEU A 581 -8.16 8.82 -0.86
C LEU A 581 -7.47 8.87 -2.23
N PRO A 582 -6.26 8.33 -2.35
CA PRO A 582 -5.62 8.19 -3.64
C PRO A 582 -6.36 7.14 -4.47
N HIS A 583 -6.37 7.28 -5.79
CA HIS A 583 -6.83 6.21 -6.67
C HIS A 583 -5.80 5.07 -6.73
N PRO A 584 -6.18 3.84 -7.12
CA PRO A 584 -5.26 2.71 -7.25
C PRO A 584 -4.10 2.99 -8.21
N CYS A 585 -2.89 2.55 -7.84
CA CYS A 585 -1.68 2.81 -8.61
C CYS A 585 -1.34 1.71 -9.64
N LEU A 586 -1.92 0.52 -9.47
CA LEU A 586 -1.84 -0.58 -10.44
C LEU A 586 -3.18 -0.75 -11.14
N PRO A 587 -3.20 -1.15 -12.42
CA PRO A 587 -4.42 -1.53 -13.09
C PRO A 587 -5.02 -2.73 -12.37
N THR A 588 -6.35 -2.79 -12.37
CA THR A 588 -7.09 -3.92 -11.79
C THR A 588 -6.65 -5.26 -12.40
N SER A 589 -6.09 -5.26 -13.63
CA SER A 589 -5.58 -6.41 -14.37
C SER A 589 -4.15 -6.88 -14.08
N PHE A 590 -3.48 -6.41 -13.03
CA PHE A 590 -2.08 -6.79 -12.80
C PHE A 590 -1.94 -8.16 -12.11
N ALA A 591 -1.42 -9.15 -12.84
CA ALA A 591 -0.89 -10.38 -12.26
C ALA A 591 0.64 -10.22 -12.11
N PRO A 592 1.22 -10.35 -10.90
CA PRO A 592 2.67 -10.30 -10.76
C PRO A 592 3.30 -11.45 -11.57
N ALA A 593 4.26 -11.13 -12.42
CA ALA A 593 5.03 -12.14 -13.14
C ALA A 593 5.65 -13.11 -12.12
N HIS A 594 5.27 -14.39 -12.19
CA HIS A 594 5.88 -15.43 -11.35
C HIS A 594 7.40 -15.41 -11.56
N THR A 595 8.15 -15.03 -10.53
CA THR A 595 9.59 -15.22 -10.51
C THR A 595 9.87 -16.71 -10.49
N HIS A 596 10.26 -17.26 -11.64
CA HIS A 596 10.78 -18.62 -11.74
C HIS A 596 12.09 -18.72 -10.94
N THR A 597 12.00 -19.04 -9.64
CA THR A 597 13.15 -19.59 -8.90
C THR A 597 13.13 -21.10 -9.08
N ASN A 598 13.65 -21.55 -10.23
CA ASN A 598 14.10 -22.93 -10.37
C ASN A 598 15.45 -23.04 -9.63
N ARG A 599 15.41 -23.21 -8.32
CA ARG A 599 16.57 -23.66 -7.53
C ARG A 599 16.18 -24.97 -6.85
N THR A 600 16.78 -26.03 -7.34
CA THR A 600 16.88 -27.35 -6.73
C THR A 600 17.20 -27.23 -5.25
N ILE A 601 16.29 -27.71 -4.40
CA ILE A 601 16.52 -27.94 -2.97
C ILE A 601 17.25 -29.29 -2.86
N PRO A 602 18.36 -29.42 -2.10
CA PRO A 602 18.99 -30.71 -1.87
C PRO A 602 18.09 -31.58 -0.98
N GLU A 603 17.90 -32.83 -1.38
CA GLU A 603 17.18 -33.85 -0.62
C GLU A 603 17.79 -34.04 0.78
N LEU A 604 16.98 -33.77 1.83
CA LEU A 604 17.22 -34.30 3.16
C LEU A 604 16.54 -35.66 3.26
N ALA A 605 17.35 -36.70 3.34
CA ALA A 605 16.95 -38.08 3.49
C ALA A 605 16.37 -38.36 4.91
N GLY A 606 15.26 -39.11 4.96
CA GLY A 606 14.94 -39.97 6.11
C GLY A 606 13.56 -39.80 6.76
N CYS A 607 12.50 -40.34 6.15
CA CYS A 607 11.51 -41.22 6.81
C CYS A 607 10.41 -41.67 5.84
N PRO A 608 9.83 -42.89 6.01
CA PRO A 608 9.16 -43.62 4.94
C PRO A 608 7.69 -43.21 4.75
N ARG A 609 7.29 -43.06 3.47
CA ARG A 609 5.90 -43.03 3.03
C ARG A 609 5.49 -44.40 2.51
N THR A 610 4.45 -44.98 3.09
CA THR A 610 3.63 -46.00 2.44
C THR A 610 2.18 -45.74 2.81
N LEU A 611 1.38 -45.31 1.84
CA LEU A 611 -0.02 -45.70 1.64
C LEU A 611 -0.48 -45.18 0.28
N ALA A 612 -0.80 -46.12 -0.59
CA ALA A 612 -1.23 -45.92 -1.96
C ALA A 612 -2.70 -45.49 -2.02
N MET A 613 -3.02 -44.52 -2.88
CA MET A 613 -4.39 -44.24 -3.31
C MET A 613 -4.68 -44.99 -4.61
N HIS A 614 -5.68 -45.88 -4.57
CA HIS A 614 -6.30 -46.45 -5.76
C HIS A 614 -7.31 -45.44 -6.34
N THR A 615 -7.14 -45.11 -7.62
CA THR A 615 -8.11 -44.41 -8.46
C THR A 615 -9.14 -45.39 -9.03
N LEU A 616 -10.43 -45.16 -8.80
CA LEU A 616 -11.52 -45.85 -9.50
C LEU A 616 -12.12 -44.91 -10.55
N ARG A 617 -12.10 -45.35 -11.82
CA ARG A 617 -12.89 -44.80 -12.94
C ARG A 617 -14.25 -45.53 -13.00
N PRO A 618 -15.33 -44.90 -13.46
CA PRO A 618 -16.59 -45.57 -13.76
C PRO A 618 -16.56 -46.22 -15.16
N PRO A 619 -17.32 -47.31 -15.41
CA PRO A 619 -17.36 -47.97 -16.71
C PRO A 619 -18.45 -47.42 -17.64
N GLU A 620 -18.14 -47.49 -18.94
CA GLU A 620 -19.01 -47.21 -20.08
C GLU A 620 -20.13 -48.27 -20.21
N ALA A 621 -21.32 -47.84 -20.63
CA ALA A 621 -22.45 -48.70 -20.96
C ALA A 621 -22.71 -48.67 -22.47
N THR A 622 -22.75 -49.85 -23.09
CA THR A 622 -23.20 -50.10 -24.47
C THR A 622 -24.44 -50.98 -24.46
N GLY A 623 -25.38 -50.71 -25.36
CA GLY A 623 -26.38 -51.69 -25.83
C GLY A 623 -27.85 -51.36 -25.55
N LEU A 624 -28.52 -50.79 -26.56
CA LEU A 624 -29.98 -50.87 -26.80
C LEU A 624 -30.35 -52.27 -27.34
N PRO A 625 -31.61 -52.73 -27.22
CA PRO A 625 -32.59 -52.47 -28.28
C PRO A 625 -34.02 -52.15 -27.81
N ALA A 626 -34.82 -51.77 -28.81
CA ALA A 626 -36.16 -51.20 -28.83
C ALA A 626 -37.28 -51.97 -28.11
N ASP A 627 -38.26 -51.24 -27.57
CA ASP A 627 -39.66 -51.28 -28.06
C ASP A 627 -40.49 -50.13 -27.44
N THR A 628 -41.37 -49.55 -28.26
CA THR A 628 -42.39 -48.52 -27.90
C THR A 628 -43.76 -49.24 -27.80
N PRO A 629 -44.85 -48.73 -27.16
CA PRO A 629 -45.44 -47.42 -27.47
C PRO A 629 -46.05 -46.60 -26.30
N CYS A 630 -46.28 -45.33 -26.64
CA CYS A 630 -47.06 -44.26 -26.05
C CYS A 630 -48.30 -44.60 -25.21
N VAL A 631 -48.45 -43.91 -24.07
CA VAL A 631 -49.65 -43.21 -23.54
C VAL A 631 -49.09 -42.16 -22.55
N GLY A 632 -49.31 -40.84 -22.59
CA GLY A 632 -50.51 -40.07 -22.80
C GLY A 632 -50.95 -39.45 -21.46
N LEU A 633 -51.00 -38.10 -21.41
CA LEU A 633 -51.85 -37.24 -20.55
C LEU A 633 -51.28 -36.63 -19.23
N SER A 634 -51.20 -35.29 -19.31
CA SER A 634 -51.82 -34.30 -18.40
C SER A 634 -51.10 -33.86 -17.11
N ALA A 635 -50.72 -32.58 -17.10
CA ALA A 635 -50.75 -31.69 -15.93
C ALA A 635 -52.20 -31.17 -15.71
N PRO A 636 -52.50 -30.28 -14.73
CA PRO A 636 -51.90 -29.98 -13.42
C PRO A 636 -52.95 -30.02 -12.26
N HIS A 637 -52.52 -29.83 -11.00
CA HIS A 637 -53.16 -28.91 -10.03
C HIS A 637 -52.59 -29.06 -8.59
N ALA A 638 -52.16 -27.92 -8.05
CA ALA A 638 -52.26 -27.41 -6.66
C ALA A 638 -50.94 -26.76 -6.20
#